data_AF-A0A950F2K6-F1
#
_entry.id   AF-A0A950F2K6-F1
#
_cell.length_a   1.000
_cell.length_b   1.000
_cell.length_c   1.000
_cell.angle_alpha   90.00
_cell.angle_beta   90.00
_cell.angle_gamma   90.00
#
_symmetry.space_group_name_H-M   'P 1'
#
loop_
_entity.id
_entity.type
_entity.pdbx_description
1 polymer ?
#
loop_
_entity_poly.entity_id
_entity_poly.type
_entity_poly.pdbx_seq_one_letter_code
_entity_poly.pdbx_strand_id
1 'polypeptide(L)'
;MWALKADFVPTIDVLLPEMGESVAEGSVTSWRKKPGDAVAAGEPLVDVTTDKVDVEVPSPAGGTLTKILVEEGATVKVGAKLAEIDPAGGDGATTSAAPAAPQAAASAPSAAALAAPTPNNAPAPSASATTQAATQPTAPADGGPFVSPLARRMAAIHDVKLGDVQPAYPDAPVRRSDITRAIDGAAQTPAPATAQPRGAVPGERTTRLRGAAASLADHMERSLTIPTATSFRTISVDVLDTRRRELNAALRAGGRSEKISFTHILAYAIAQATRAVPAMATSFRRADDGPERVERGVHLGLAVDVKRADGSRMLVVPVVRDADRLDFVAFYRAYEALVEKARASTLTPGDLAGATLTLTNPGGIGTVASVPRLMHGQGTIVAAGAIGYPPGLGSLPEATLRSLGVQKTMTLTSTYDHRIIQGAESGEFLRRIDQLLSGADGFYEAIFAALAVGAPPAHAQAPAPRPQATGEPAAADVARAAAAGMGLVMRYRTHGVNAARLDPLADASPFDTALEPSSLGLDHALMERVPASALRIYAPAQTMVDVLHRLRDTYCSTIAYEVEHISNHEQRSWLRQQIESGAHRQPLSRERKLELLERLTRVESFERYLRKAFLGQKTFSIEGLDAMVPMLEEMLHVLADEGTAEVRLGMAHRGRLAVITHVVDRPYE
;
A
#
# COMPACT_ATOMS: atom_id res chain seq x y z
N MET A 1 -29.60 47.77 50.51
CA MET A 1 -30.77 47.46 49.66
C MET A 1 -30.26 47.62 48.24
N TRP A 2 -29.77 46.59 47.54
CA TRP A 2 -30.41 45.32 47.17
C TRP A 2 -29.43 44.14 47.18
N ALA A 3 -29.97 42.95 47.42
CA ALA A 3 -29.32 41.66 47.22
C ALA A 3 -29.43 41.20 45.75
N LEU A 4 -28.38 40.55 45.24
CA LEU A 4 -28.43 39.58 44.13
C LEU A 4 -27.66 38.34 44.64
N LYS A 5 -28.39 37.31 45.08
CA LYS A 5 -28.73 36.06 44.35
C LYS A 5 -27.48 35.30 43.89
N ALA A 6 -27.36 34.09 44.43
CA ALA A 6 -26.33 33.11 44.15
C ALA A 6 -26.17 32.86 42.65
N ASP A 7 -24.95 33.01 42.16
CA ASP A 7 -24.60 32.70 40.79
C ASP A 7 -24.35 31.19 40.61
N PHE A 8 -24.93 30.71 39.52
CA PHE A 8 -25.12 29.33 39.08
C PHE A 8 -23.78 28.73 38.65
N VAL A 9 -23.37 27.60 39.24
CA VAL A 9 -22.19 26.83 38.78
C VAL A 9 -22.60 26.00 37.56
N PRO A 10 -21.96 26.13 36.38
CA PRO A 10 -22.33 25.36 35.20
C PRO A 10 -21.79 23.93 35.31
N THR A 11 -22.66 22.99 35.68
CA THR A 11 -22.37 21.54 35.64
C THR A 11 -22.66 20.99 34.24
N ILE A 12 -21.79 20.14 33.71
CA ILE A 12 -21.95 19.49 32.39
C ILE A 12 -22.47 18.06 32.60
N ASP A 13 -23.60 17.73 31.96
CA ASP A 13 -24.19 16.40 32.00
C ASP A 13 -23.48 15.43 31.04
N VAL A 14 -23.12 14.24 31.52
CA VAL A 14 -22.65 13.11 30.72
C VAL A 14 -23.87 12.29 30.31
N LEU A 15 -24.18 12.27 29.01
CA LEU A 15 -25.31 11.55 28.44
C LEU A 15 -24.87 10.22 27.83
N LEU A 16 -25.76 9.23 27.81
CA LEU A 16 -25.54 8.00 27.04
C LEU A 16 -25.59 8.32 25.53
N PRO A 17 -24.49 8.15 24.76
CA PRO A 17 -24.44 8.50 23.35
C PRO A 17 -25.27 7.54 22.48
N GLU A 18 -25.56 7.95 21.25
CA GLU A 18 -26.30 7.12 20.28
C GLU A 18 -25.43 5.98 19.75
N MET A 19 -25.87 4.73 19.97
CA MET A 19 -25.10 3.51 19.73
C MET A 19 -25.57 2.73 18.48
N GLY A 20 -25.87 3.47 17.41
CA GLY A 20 -26.35 2.96 16.11
C GLY A 20 -27.88 2.86 16.00
N GLU A 21 -28.41 2.90 14.77
CA GLU A 21 -29.85 3.02 14.45
C GLU A 21 -30.76 1.92 15.06
N SER A 22 -30.20 0.84 15.62
CA SER A 22 -30.95 -0.29 16.17
C SER A 22 -30.77 -0.54 17.67
N VAL A 23 -30.13 0.35 18.44
CA VAL A 23 -29.91 0.17 19.90
C VAL A 23 -30.64 1.26 20.70
N ALA A 24 -31.68 0.87 21.43
CA ALA A 24 -32.55 1.80 22.17
C ALA A 24 -32.16 1.97 23.65
N GLU A 25 -31.45 1.01 24.24
CA GLU A 25 -31.05 0.99 25.64
C GLU A 25 -29.72 0.24 25.86
N GLY A 26 -29.03 0.52 26.96
CA GLY A 26 -27.78 -0.13 27.36
C GLY A 26 -27.68 -0.26 28.89
N SER A 27 -26.97 -1.29 29.37
CA SER A 27 -26.82 -1.58 30.80
C SER A 27 -25.43 -1.17 31.28
N VAL A 28 -25.35 -0.41 32.38
CA VAL A 28 -24.09 0.03 32.98
C VAL A 28 -23.38 -1.14 33.66
N THR A 29 -22.15 -1.44 33.27
CA THR A 29 -21.43 -2.64 33.72
C THR A 29 -20.42 -2.31 34.82
N SER A 30 -19.64 -1.25 34.65
CA SER A 30 -18.69 -0.77 35.69
C SER A 30 -18.29 0.69 35.51
N TRP A 31 -18.22 1.43 36.62
CA TRP A 31 -17.67 2.79 36.65
C TRP A 31 -16.16 2.77 36.86
N ARG A 32 -15.42 3.52 36.02
CA ARG A 32 -13.95 3.60 36.10
C ARG A 32 -13.45 4.74 36.98
N LYS A 33 -14.33 5.67 37.35
CA LYS A 33 -14.04 6.87 38.15
C LYS A 33 -15.07 7.03 39.25
N LYS A 34 -14.63 7.53 40.40
CA LYS A 34 -15.51 7.80 41.55
C LYS A 34 -15.84 9.29 41.62
N PRO A 35 -16.98 9.67 42.25
CA PRO A 35 -17.27 11.07 42.50
C PRO A 35 -16.12 11.73 43.28
N GLY A 36 -15.58 12.82 42.76
CA GLY A 36 -14.40 13.54 43.28
C GLY A 36 -13.12 13.35 42.45
N ASP A 37 -13.09 12.40 41.51
CA ASP A 37 -11.91 12.18 40.67
C ASP A 37 -11.81 13.21 39.53
N ALA A 38 -10.58 13.65 39.23
CA ALA A 38 -10.29 14.48 38.07
C ALA A 38 -10.36 13.64 36.78
N VAL A 39 -10.99 14.19 35.75
CA VAL A 39 -11.21 13.54 34.45
C VAL A 39 -10.81 14.48 33.32
N ALA A 40 -10.07 13.97 32.34
CA ALA A 40 -9.74 14.71 31.14
C ALA A 40 -10.84 14.57 30.08
N ALA A 41 -10.98 15.56 29.19
CA ALA A 41 -11.88 15.45 28.04
C ALA A 41 -11.48 14.25 27.17
N GLY A 42 -12.44 13.37 26.84
CA GLY A 42 -12.21 12.15 26.07
C GLY A 42 -11.77 10.92 26.88
N GLU A 43 -11.56 11.02 28.19
CA GLU A 43 -11.20 9.89 29.05
C GLU A 43 -12.41 8.98 29.31
N PRO A 44 -12.29 7.64 29.23
CA PRO A 44 -13.41 6.71 29.45
C PRO A 44 -13.88 6.71 30.91
N LEU A 45 -15.18 6.95 31.13
CA LEU A 45 -15.78 7.09 32.47
C LEU A 45 -16.52 5.82 32.92
N VAL A 46 -17.23 5.18 32.00
CA VAL A 46 -18.13 4.05 32.30
C VAL A 46 -18.20 3.08 31.13
N ASP A 47 -18.24 1.79 31.45
CA ASP A 47 -18.41 0.71 30.48
C ASP A 47 -19.90 0.32 30.43
N VAL A 48 -20.47 0.30 29.23
CA VAL A 48 -21.90 0.00 28.99
C VAL A 48 -22.01 -1.19 28.03
N THR A 49 -22.73 -2.23 28.46
CA THR A 49 -23.00 -3.43 27.64
C THR A 49 -24.35 -3.31 26.92
N THR A 50 -24.36 -3.63 25.63
CA THR A 50 -25.57 -3.72 24.79
C THR A 50 -25.76 -5.14 24.25
N ASP A 51 -26.86 -5.44 23.55
CA ASP A 51 -27.11 -6.78 22.98
C ASP A 51 -25.99 -7.27 22.04
N LYS A 52 -25.19 -6.35 21.48
CA LYS A 52 -24.20 -6.66 20.44
C LYS A 52 -22.74 -6.37 20.80
N VAL A 53 -22.46 -5.36 21.62
CA VAL A 53 -21.08 -4.94 21.95
C VAL A 53 -21.01 -4.23 23.31
N ASP A 54 -19.86 -4.34 23.98
CA ASP A 54 -19.48 -3.51 25.13
C ASP A 54 -18.82 -2.20 24.64
N VAL A 55 -19.27 -1.06 25.14
CA VAL A 55 -18.81 0.25 24.68
C VAL A 55 -18.46 1.16 25.86
N GLU A 56 -17.29 1.78 25.78
CA GLU A 56 -16.79 2.74 26.76
C GLU A 56 -17.35 4.14 26.43
N VAL A 57 -17.97 4.81 27.40
CA VAL A 57 -18.49 6.18 27.24
C VAL A 57 -17.42 7.19 27.69
N PRO A 58 -16.89 8.04 26.78
CA PRO A 58 -15.86 9.03 27.12
C PRO A 58 -16.45 10.30 27.76
N SER A 59 -15.63 11.00 28.54
CA SER A 59 -16.01 12.28 29.15
C SER A 59 -16.18 13.39 28.10
N PRO A 60 -17.30 14.13 28.09
CA PRO A 60 -17.53 15.24 27.15
C PRO A 60 -16.68 16.49 27.45
N ALA A 61 -16.17 16.65 28.67
CA ALA A 61 -15.32 17.79 29.07
C ALA A 61 -14.30 17.38 30.16
N GLY A 62 -13.23 18.16 30.31
CA GLY A 62 -12.30 18.00 31.43
C GLY A 62 -12.83 18.70 32.68
N GLY A 63 -12.69 18.07 33.85
CA GLY A 63 -13.21 18.59 35.11
C GLY A 63 -13.17 17.57 36.25
N THR A 64 -13.95 17.78 37.29
CA THR A 64 -14.12 16.83 38.41
C THR A 64 -15.49 16.17 38.33
N LEU A 65 -15.55 14.84 38.43
CA LEU A 65 -16.81 14.08 38.45
C LEU A 65 -17.57 14.39 39.76
N THR A 66 -18.68 15.12 39.73
CA THR A 66 -19.37 15.57 40.95
C THR A 66 -20.36 14.54 41.47
N LYS A 67 -21.09 13.86 40.57
CA LYS A 67 -22.16 12.94 40.95
C LYS A 67 -22.42 11.89 39.88
N ILE A 68 -22.56 10.63 40.31
CA ILE A 68 -23.06 9.52 39.48
C ILE A 68 -24.57 9.40 39.73
N LEU A 69 -25.37 9.37 38.66
CA LEU A 69 -26.84 9.32 38.74
C LEU A 69 -27.40 7.90 38.49
N VAL A 70 -26.57 6.99 37.98
CA VAL A 70 -26.96 5.62 37.60
C VAL A 70 -25.98 4.62 38.20
N GLU A 71 -26.49 3.72 39.04
CA GLU A 71 -25.67 2.67 39.69
C GLU A 71 -25.33 1.53 38.72
N GLU A 72 -24.27 0.79 39.04
CA GLU A 72 -23.83 -0.38 38.27
C GLU A 72 -24.94 -1.44 38.22
N GLY A 73 -25.21 -1.98 37.04
CA GLY A 73 -26.26 -2.96 36.76
C GLY A 73 -27.60 -2.37 36.29
N ALA A 74 -27.76 -1.04 36.25
CA ALA A 74 -28.98 -0.40 35.76
C ALA A 74 -29.02 -0.26 34.23
N THR A 75 -30.18 -0.53 33.63
CA THR A 75 -30.45 -0.34 32.20
C THR A 75 -31.03 1.05 31.93
N VAL A 76 -30.44 1.77 30.98
CA VAL A 76 -30.76 3.17 30.67
C VAL A 76 -30.94 3.38 29.17
N LYS A 77 -31.85 4.29 28.80
CA LYS A 77 -32.15 4.63 27.40
C LYS A 77 -31.12 5.60 26.82
N VAL A 78 -30.95 5.56 25.51
CA VAL A 78 -30.12 6.54 24.77
C VAL A 78 -30.55 7.97 25.11
N GLY A 79 -29.58 8.84 25.44
CA GLY A 79 -29.83 10.22 25.88
C GLY A 79 -30.12 10.40 27.38
N ALA A 80 -30.12 9.33 28.19
CA ALA A 80 -30.25 9.45 29.65
C ALA A 80 -28.97 10.03 30.30
N LYS A 81 -29.15 10.78 31.39
CA LYS A 81 -28.06 11.37 32.19
C LYS A 81 -27.39 10.29 33.04
N LEU A 82 -26.09 10.10 32.85
CA LEU A 82 -25.28 9.11 33.58
C LEU A 82 -24.53 9.74 34.76
N ALA A 83 -23.95 10.92 34.57
CA ALA A 83 -23.18 11.62 35.60
C ALA A 83 -23.08 13.13 35.33
N GLU A 84 -22.60 13.89 36.31
CA GLU A 84 -22.39 15.34 36.27
C GLU A 84 -20.89 15.68 36.47
N ILE A 85 -20.37 16.66 35.72
CA ILE A 85 -18.97 17.12 35.77
C ILE A 85 -18.90 18.63 36.01
N ASP A 86 -18.02 19.06 36.92
CA ASP A 86 -17.70 20.47 37.16
C ASP A 86 -16.37 20.86 36.46
N PRO A 87 -16.39 21.75 35.45
CA PRO A 87 -15.19 22.19 34.74
C PRO A 87 -14.33 23.22 35.50
N ALA A 88 -14.77 23.74 36.66
CA ALA A 88 -14.06 24.81 37.39
C ALA A 88 -13.06 24.32 38.46
N GLY A 89 -12.85 23.01 38.62
CA GLY A 89 -12.04 22.42 39.72
C GLY A 89 -10.54 22.21 39.45
N GLY A 90 -10.00 22.72 38.34
CA GLY A 90 -8.63 22.42 37.91
C GLY A 90 -7.65 23.58 38.00
N ASP A 91 -7.34 24.06 39.21
CA ASP A 91 -6.22 25.00 39.45
C ASP A 91 -5.30 24.46 40.56
N GLY A 92 -4.03 24.21 40.22
CA GLY A 92 -2.99 23.95 41.23
C GLY A 92 -1.77 23.11 40.85
N ALA A 93 -0.72 23.81 40.40
CA ALA A 93 0.71 23.55 40.63
C ALA A 93 1.49 22.51 39.80
N THR A 94 2.35 23.08 38.95
CA THR A 94 3.62 22.56 38.42
C THR A 94 4.61 22.11 39.50
N THR A 95 5.36 21.03 39.23
CA THR A 95 6.79 20.94 39.56
C THR A 95 7.54 20.02 38.60
N SER A 96 8.59 20.60 38.02
CA SER A 96 9.67 19.96 37.26
C SER A 96 10.66 19.28 38.21
N ALA A 97 11.09 18.05 37.87
CA ALA A 97 12.38 17.50 38.33
C ALA A 97 12.87 16.36 37.40
N ALA A 98 14.05 16.55 36.82
CA ALA A 98 14.99 15.49 36.42
C ALA A 98 16.05 15.34 37.55
N PRO A 99 17.06 14.43 37.53
CA PRO A 99 17.34 13.22 36.71
C PRO A 99 17.76 11.97 37.56
N ALA A 100 17.97 10.77 36.96
CA ALA A 100 19.08 9.82 37.29
C ALA A 100 18.97 8.44 36.58
N ALA A 101 20.09 7.98 36.00
CA ALA A 101 20.47 6.57 35.72
C ALA A 101 21.05 5.93 37.01
N PRO A 102 21.26 4.59 37.22
CA PRO A 102 21.75 3.51 36.31
C PRO A 102 20.88 2.20 36.45
N GLN A 103 21.10 1.02 35.85
CA GLN A 103 22.30 0.22 35.67
C GLN A 103 21.98 -1.02 34.81
N ALA A 104 22.93 -1.41 33.96
CA ALA A 104 22.93 -2.66 33.20
C ALA A 104 23.34 -3.85 34.09
N ALA A 105 22.64 -4.98 33.96
CA ALA A 105 23.07 -6.28 34.45
C ALA A 105 23.10 -7.28 33.28
N ALA A 106 24.30 -7.78 33.00
CA ALA A 106 24.59 -8.80 32.02
C ALA A 106 24.16 -10.19 32.50
N SER A 107 23.72 -11.04 31.58
CA SER A 107 23.84 -12.49 31.69
C SER A 107 23.95 -13.11 30.29
N ALA A 108 25.07 -13.78 30.05
CA ALA A 108 25.25 -14.77 28.99
C ALA A 108 24.71 -16.14 29.49
N PRO A 109 24.45 -17.12 28.61
CA PRO A 109 25.56 -17.99 28.21
C PRO A 109 25.57 -18.49 26.76
N SER A 110 26.82 -18.67 26.31
CA SER A 110 27.45 -19.69 25.47
C SER A 110 26.65 -20.62 24.54
N ALA A 111 27.26 -20.77 23.35
CA ALA A 111 27.02 -21.72 22.29
C ALA A 111 27.18 -23.21 22.70
N ALA A 112 26.45 -24.06 21.98
CA ALA A 112 26.86 -25.43 21.64
C ALA A 112 26.29 -25.80 20.25
N ALA A 113 27.18 -26.27 19.38
CA ALA A 113 26.92 -26.76 18.03
C ALA A 113 26.30 -28.16 18.04
N LEU A 114 25.64 -28.54 16.92
CA LEU A 114 25.50 -29.89 16.33
C LEU A 114 24.63 -29.72 15.06
N ALA A 115 25.22 -29.73 13.86
CA ALA A 115 25.46 -30.90 12.99
C ALA A 115 24.20 -31.38 12.23
N ALA A 116 24.31 -31.35 10.90
CA ALA A 116 23.33 -31.74 9.90
C ALA A 116 23.05 -33.26 9.87
N PRO A 117 21.96 -33.69 9.19
CA PRO A 117 21.98 -34.94 8.45
C PRO A 117 21.79 -34.73 6.95
N THR A 118 22.56 -35.51 6.21
CA THR A 118 22.64 -35.67 4.76
C THR A 118 21.41 -36.40 4.18
N PRO A 119 21.14 -36.22 2.87
CA PRO A 119 20.06 -36.90 2.16
C PRO A 119 20.51 -38.29 1.67
N ASN A 120 19.63 -39.30 1.77
CA ASN A 120 19.81 -40.57 1.09
C ASN A 120 18.69 -40.82 0.06
N ASN A 121 19.13 -41.24 -1.12
CA ASN A 121 18.42 -41.47 -2.37
C ASN A 121 17.92 -42.93 -2.40
N ALA A 122 16.69 -43.22 -2.84
CA ALA A 122 16.34 -43.81 -4.15
C ALA A 122 15.38 -45.02 -3.92
N PRO A 123 14.83 -45.68 -4.96
CA PRO A 123 13.69 -45.23 -5.77
C PRO A 123 12.53 -46.27 -5.78
N ALA A 124 11.33 -45.89 -6.25
CA ALA A 124 10.29 -46.85 -6.63
C ALA A 124 9.71 -46.50 -8.02
N PRO A 125 9.42 -47.50 -8.89
CA PRO A 125 9.35 -47.31 -10.34
C PRO A 125 7.94 -47.06 -10.89
N SER A 126 7.92 -46.46 -12.08
CA SER A 126 6.78 -46.28 -12.98
C SER A 126 6.13 -47.59 -13.42
N ALA A 127 4.80 -47.59 -13.57
CA ALA A 127 4.11 -48.36 -14.60
C ALA A 127 2.80 -47.68 -15.02
N SER A 128 2.69 -47.47 -16.33
CA SER A 128 1.55 -46.96 -17.07
C SER A 128 0.32 -47.88 -16.97
N ALA A 129 -0.88 -47.31 -17.04
CA ALA A 129 -2.07 -48.07 -17.41
C ALA A 129 -2.99 -47.24 -18.31
N THR A 130 -3.27 -47.85 -19.46
CA THR A 130 -4.06 -47.40 -20.60
C THR A 130 -5.55 -47.34 -20.30
N THR A 131 -6.23 -46.46 -21.02
CA THR A 131 -7.67 -46.33 -21.23
C THR A 131 -8.38 -47.65 -21.55
N GLN A 132 -9.52 -47.93 -20.91
CA GLN A 132 -10.64 -48.59 -21.60
C GLN A 132 -11.98 -48.32 -20.90
N ALA A 133 -12.95 -47.93 -21.73
CA ALA A 133 -14.32 -47.62 -21.41
C ALA A 133 -15.10 -48.87 -20.97
N ALA A 134 -16.00 -48.70 -20.00
CA ALA A 134 -16.99 -49.70 -19.62
C ALA A 134 -18.40 -49.16 -19.91
N THR A 135 -19.03 -49.78 -20.91
CA THR A 135 -20.45 -49.76 -21.24
C THR A 135 -21.33 -50.25 -20.09
N GLN A 136 -22.50 -49.63 -19.94
CA GLN A 136 -23.61 -50.07 -19.08
C GLN A 136 -24.10 -51.48 -19.42
N PRO A 137 -24.66 -52.19 -18.43
CA PRO A 137 -25.79 -53.07 -18.69
C PRO A 137 -27.01 -52.80 -17.80
N THR A 138 -28.14 -53.07 -18.44
CA THR A 138 -29.56 -52.96 -18.08
C THR A 138 -29.98 -53.75 -16.83
N ALA A 139 -31.03 -53.24 -16.15
CA ALA A 139 -31.70 -53.83 -15.00
C ALA A 139 -32.50 -55.11 -15.32
N PRO A 140 -32.76 -55.94 -14.29
CA PRO A 140 -34.03 -56.65 -14.15
C PRO A 140 -34.80 -56.23 -12.88
N ALA A 141 -36.12 -56.31 -13.00
CA ALA A 141 -37.10 -56.05 -11.96
C ALA A 141 -37.17 -57.19 -10.94
N ASP A 142 -36.97 -56.86 -9.67
CA ASP A 142 -37.61 -57.47 -8.50
C ASP A 142 -37.37 -56.53 -7.32
N GLY A 143 -38.42 -56.21 -6.57
CA GLY A 143 -38.49 -55.15 -5.56
C GLY A 143 -37.70 -55.41 -4.27
N GLY A 144 -36.40 -55.71 -4.38
CA GLY A 144 -35.44 -55.72 -3.28
C GLY A 144 -34.35 -54.66 -3.48
N PRO A 145 -33.68 -54.19 -2.41
CA PRO A 145 -32.61 -53.21 -2.52
C PRO A 145 -31.50 -53.71 -3.44
N PHE A 146 -31.01 -52.86 -4.34
CA PHE A 146 -29.98 -53.23 -5.32
C PHE A 146 -28.66 -53.51 -4.58
N VAL A 147 -28.23 -54.79 -4.48
CA VAL A 147 -27.01 -55.18 -3.76
C VAL A 147 -25.87 -55.40 -4.75
N SER A 148 -24.72 -54.74 -4.51
CA SER A 148 -23.53 -54.96 -5.35
C SER A 148 -22.97 -56.40 -5.22
N PRO A 149 -22.41 -57.02 -6.28
CA PRO A 149 -21.88 -58.40 -6.24
C PRO A 149 -20.80 -58.64 -5.17
N LEU A 150 -19.99 -57.62 -4.91
CA LEU A 150 -18.96 -57.61 -3.86
C LEU A 150 -19.56 -57.54 -2.45
N ALA A 151 -20.66 -56.80 -2.26
CA ALA A 151 -21.39 -56.79 -1.00
C ALA A 151 -22.04 -58.15 -0.74
N ARG A 152 -22.67 -58.78 -1.73
CA ARG A 152 -23.25 -60.13 -1.59
C ARG A 152 -22.21 -61.18 -1.18
N ARG A 153 -21.00 -61.10 -1.75
CA ARG A 153 -19.89 -61.99 -1.40
C ARG A 153 -19.38 -61.77 0.03
N MET A 154 -19.31 -60.52 0.47
CA MET A 154 -18.85 -60.17 1.83
C MET A 154 -19.90 -60.56 2.89
N ALA A 155 -21.19 -60.35 2.62
CA ALA A 155 -22.28 -60.81 3.48
C ALA A 155 -22.26 -62.32 3.69
N ALA A 156 -22.01 -63.10 2.62
CA ALA A 156 -21.92 -64.56 2.70
C ALA A 156 -20.71 -65.06 3.50
N ILE A 157 -19.58 -64.34 3.47
CA ILE A 157 -18.37 -64.69 4.23
C ILE A 157 -18.54 -64.41 5.73
N HIS A 158 -19.32 -63.39 6.09
CA HIS A 158 -19.48 -62.92 7.46
C HIS A 158 -20.85 -63.25 8.08
N ASP A 159 -21.63 -64.13 7.43
CA ASP A 159 -22.99 -64.55 7.82
C ASP A 159 -23.95 -63.39 8.13
N VAL A 160 -23.83 -62.28 7.38
CA VAL A 160 -24.65 -61.07 7.55
C VAL A 160 -25.88 -61.15 6.66
N LYS A 161 -27.08 -61.08 7.25
CA LYS A 161 -28.34 -61.02 6.50
C LYS A 161 -28.49 -59.67 5.78
N LEU A 162 -28.63 -59.72 4.46
CA LEU A 162 -28.70 -58.51 3.61
C LEU A 162 -29.92 -57.61 3.89
N GLY A 163 -30.99 -58.15 4.46
CA GLY A 163 -32.18 -57.38 4.86
C GLY A 163 -31.95 -56.47 6.08
N ASP A 164 -30.91 -56.76 6.88
CA ASP A 164 -30.64 -56.07 8.15
C ASP A 164 -29.56 -54.97 7.98
N VAL A 165 -29.07 -54.75 6.75
CA VAL A 165 -28.01 -53.78 6.45
C VAL A 165 -28.63 -52.52 5.87
N GLN A 166 -28.65 -51.44 6.67
CA GLN A 166 -29.11 -50.12 6.21
C GLN A 166 -28.09 -49.49 5.26
N PRO A 167 -28.46 -49.11 4.02
CA PRO A 167 -27.55 -48.37 3.13
C PRO A 167 -27.26 -46.98 3.70
N ALA A 168 -26.10 -46.41 3.36
CA ALA A 168 -25.68 -45.10 3.86
C ALA A 168 -26.63 -43.94 3.47
N TYR A 169 -27.45 -44.12 2.43
CA TYR A 169 -28.45 -43.16 1.98
C TYR A 169 -29.76 -43.90 1.64
N PRO A 170 -30.93 -43.26 1.84
CA PRO A 170 -32.20 -43.79 1.34
C PRO A 170 -32.10 -44.04 -0.18
N ASP A 171 -32.58 -45.19 -0.65
CA ASP A 171 -32.59 -45.63 -2.06
C ASP A 171 -31.23 -45.90 -2.74
N ALA A 172 -30.12 -45.90 -1.99
CA ALA A 172 -28.80 -46.29 -2.52
C ALA A 172 -28.56 -47.81 -2.47
N PRO A 173 -27.80 -48.38 -3.42
CA PRO A 173 -27.44 -49.80 -3.39
C PRO A 173 -26.54 -50.14 -2.20
N VAL A 174 -26.73 -51.31 -1.59
CA VAL A 174 -25.89 -51.79 -0.47
C VAL A 174 -24.47 -52.07 -0.97
N ARG A 175 -23.50 -51.33 -0.41
CA ARG A 175 -22.07 -51.40 -0.77
C ARG A 175 -21.27 -52.14 0.30
N ARG A 176 -20.03 -52.50 -0.06
CA ARG A 176 -19.06 -53.14 0.86
C ARG A 176 -18.91 -52.38 2.19
N SER A 177 -18.92 -51.04 2.14
CA SER A 177 -18.81 -50.17 3.31
C SER A 177 -19.97 -50.30 4.29
N ASP A 178 -21.16 -50.68 3.82
CA ASP A 178 -22.35 -50.83 4.66
C ASP A 178 -22.34 -52.17 5.38
N ILE A 179 -21.85 -53.23 4.72
CA ILE A 179 -21.61 -54.55 5.36
C ILE A 179 -20.48 -54.46 6.37
N THR A 180 -19.41 -53.72 6.05
CA THR A 180 -18.31 -53.50 7.01
C THR A 180 -18.83 -52.81 8.28
N ARG A 181 -19.71 -51.80 8.12
CA ARG A 181 -20.37 -51.12 9.24
C ARG A 181 -21.33 -52.03 10.02
N ALA A 182 -22.04 -52.94 9.35
CA ALA A 182 -22.90 -53.92 10.01
C ALA A 182 -22.10 -54.96 10.83
N ILE A 183 -20.93 -55.36 10.33
CA ILE A 183 -19.98 -56.22 11.06
C ILE A 183 -19.41 -55.50 12.28
N ASP A 184 -18.99 -54.24 12.11
CA ASP A 184 -18.44 -53.43 13.20
C ASP A 184 -19.52 -53.04 14.23
N GLY A 185 -20.79 -52.95 13.82
CA GLY A 185 -21.94 -52.64 14.67
C GLY A 185 -22.45 -53.80 15.53
N ALA A 186 -22.00 -55.04 15.28
CA ALA A 186 -22.34 -56.21 16.10
C ALA A 186 -21.53 -56.29 17.41
N ALA A 187 -20.53 -55.43 17.59
CA ALA A 187 -19.93 -55.16 18.89
C ALA A 187 -20.84 -54.19 19.67
N GLN A 188 -21.69 -54.74 20.53
CA GLN A 188 -22.50 -53.97 21.47
C GLN A 188 -21.60 -53.00 22.25
N THR A 189 -21.75 -51.73 21.92
CA THR A 189 -21.20 -50.59 22.62
C THR A 189 -21.97 -50.43 23.94
N PRO A 190 -21.32 -50.46 25.12
CA PRO A 190 -21.95 -49.95 26.33
C PRO A 190 -22.33 -48.48 26.10
N ALA A 191 -23.48 -48.06 26.62
CA ALA A 191 -23.96 -46.68 26.58
C ALA A 191 -22.83 -45.65 26.80
N PRO A 192 -22.87 -44.46 26.15
CA PRO A 192 -21.81 -43.46 26.30
C PRO A 192 -21.74 -43.03 27.77
N ALA A 193 -20.82 -43.64 28.51
CA ALA A 193 -20.24 -43.03 29.67
C ALA A 193 -19.71 -41.68 29.20
N THR A 194 -20.13 -40.61 29.88
CA THR A 194 -19.52 -39.28 29.78
C THR A 194 -18.04 -39.43 29.55
N ALA A 195 -17.58 -39.14 28.33
CA ALA A 195 -16.19 -39.19 27.97
C ALA A 195 -15.48 -38.18 28.87
N GLN A 196 -14.89 -38.67 29.96
CA GLN A 196 -13.90 -37.92 30.70
C GLN A 196 -12.82 -37.52 29.70
N PRO A 197 -12.38 -36.25 29.71
CA PRO A 197 -11.36 -35.79 28.78
C PRO A 197 -10.18 -36.75 28.87
N ARG A 198 -9.73 -37.28 27.72
CA ARG A 198 -8.46 -38.02 27.63
C ARG A 198 -7.42 -37.20 28.39
N GLY A 199 -6.83 -37.80 29.42
CA GLY A 199 -5.86 -37.13 30.27
C GLY A 199 -4.80 -36.43 29.42
N ALA A 200 -4.56 -35.16 29.73
CA ALA A 200 -3.61 -34.32 29.02
C ALA A 200 -2.29 -35.07 28.85
N VAL A 201 -1.80 -35.13 27.61
CA VAL A 201 -0.48 -35.73 27.35
C VAL A 201 0.55 -34.85 28.09
N PRO A 202 1.51 -35.41 28.85
CA PRO A 202 2.49 -34.60 29.57
C PRO A 202 3.23 -33.67 28.60
N GLY A 203 3.10 -32.35 28.80
CA GLY A 203 3.65 -31.31 27.92
C GLY A 203 2.66 -30.69 26.93
N GLU A 204 1.42 -31.18 26.85
CA GLU A 204 0.36 -30.61 26.02
C GLU A 204 -0.16 -29.30 26.62
N ARG A 205 0.01 -28.19 25.88
CA ARG A 205 -0.57 -26.88 26.23
C ARG A 205 -1.74 -26.58 25.31
N THR A 206 -2.95 -26.69 25.85
CA THR A 206 -4.18 -26.38 25.11
C THR A 206 -4.61 -24.94 25.39
N THR A 207 -4.65 -24.11 24.35
CA THR A 207 -5.19 -22.75 24.42
C THR A 207 -6.46 -22.66 23.58
N ARG A 208 -7.56 -22.17 24.18
CA ARG A 208 -8.84 -22.02 23.48
C ARG A 208 -8.81 -20.76 22.62
N LEU A 209 -9.11 -20.89 21.33
CA LEU A 209 -9.30 -19.75 20.44
C LEU A 209 -10.56 -18.98 20.85
N ARG A 210 -10.48 -17.65 20.91
CA ARG A 210 -11.59 -16.75 21.26
C ARG A 210 -11.65 -15.56 20.31
N GLY A 211 -12.81 -14.91 20.23
CA GLY A 211 -13.03 -13.70 19.44
C GLY A 211 -12.65 -13.88 17.97
N ALA A 212 -11.80 -12.99 17.45
CA ALA A 212 -11.41 -12.97 16.05
C ALA A 212 -10.68 -14.26 15.58
N ALA A 213 -9.94 -14.93 16.46
CA ALA A 213 -9.25 -16.18 16.10
C ALA A 213 -10.23 -17.35 15.91
N ALA A 214 -11.30 -17.40 16.71
CA ALA A 214 -12.39 -18.38 16.54
C ALA A 214 -13.19 -18.08 15.26
N SER A 215 -13.53 -16.81 15.03
CA SER A 215 -14.20 -16.38 13.79
C SER A 215 -13.38 -16.70 12.53
N LEU A 216 -12.05 -16.53 12.57
CA LEU A 216 -11.18 -16.94 11.46
C LEU A 216 -11.27 -18.44 11.19
N ALA A 217 -11.28 -19.28 12.23
CA ALA A 217 -11.44 -20.73 12.08
C ALA A 217 -12.77 -21.06 11.40
N ASP A 218 -13.88 -20.46 11.83
CA ASP A 218 -15.20 -20.65 11.21
C ASP A 218 -15.20 -20.25 9.72
N HIS A 219 -14.55 -19.15 9.37
CA HIS A 219 -14.41 -18.73 7.97
C HIS A 219 -13.57 -19.72 7.15
N MET A 220 -12.48 -20.24 7.71
CA MET A 220 -11.65 -21.25 7.04
C MET A 220 -12.41 -22.55 6.81
N GLU A 221 -13.19 -23.01 7.78
CA GLU A 221 -14.06 -24.18 7.65
C GLU A 221 -15.12 -23.97 6.57
N ARG A 222 -15.81 -22.82 6.58
CA ARG A 222 -16.78 -22.47 5.54
C ARG A 222 -16.13 -22.47 4.15
N SER A 223 -14.92 -21.96 4.00
CA SER A 223 -14.24 -21.93 2.69
C SER A 223 -14.05 -23.32 2.04
N LEU A 224 -14.10 -24.41 2.81
CA LEU A 224 -13.97 -25.78 2.27
C LEU A 224 -15.09 -26.16 1.31
N THR A 225 -16.25 -25.49 1.39
CA THR A 225 -17.40 -25.78 0.53
C THR A 225 -17.30 -25.14 -0.85
N ILE A 226 -16.29 -24.28 -1.08
CA ILE A 226 -16.07 -23.59 -2.34
C ILE A 226 -15.14 -24.45 -3.21
N PRO A 227 -15.63 -25.02 -4.33
CA PRO A 227 -14.78 -25.74 -5.27
C PRO A 227 -13.85 -24.73 -5.97
N THR A 228 -12.62 -24.66 -5.50
CA THR A 228 -11.63 -23.72 -6.02
C THR A 228 -10.73 -24.39 -7.06
N ALA A 229 -10.28 -23.59 -8.02
CA ALA A 229 -9.15 -23.93 -8.86
C ALA A 229 -8.19 -22.75 -8.95
N THR A 230 -6.95 -23.05 -9.33
CA THR A 230 -5.87 -22.05 -9.31
C THR A 230 -5.11 -22.04 -10.62
N SER A 231 -4.99 -20.86 -11.21
CA SER A 231 -4.13 -20.60 -12.36
C SER A 231 -2.87 -19.88 -11.91
N PHE A 232 -1.74 -20.16 -12.56
CA PHE A 232 -0.43 -19.57 -12.26
C PHE A 232 0.08 -18.85 -13.50
N ARG A 233 0.70 -17.68 -13.32
CA ARG A 233 1.44 -16.98 -14.37
C ARG A 233 2.69 -16.34 -13.77
N THR A 234 3.84 -16.58 -14.39
CA THR A 234 5.08 -15.88 -14.08
C THR A 234 5.23 -14.70 -15.02
N ILE A 235 5.43 -13.50 -14.47
CA ILE A 235 5.55 -12.26 -15.23
C ILE A 235 6.94 -11.63 -15.03
N SER A 236 7.41 -10.88 -16.01
CA SER A 236 8.60 -10.05 -15.89
C SER A 236 8.25 -8.77 -15.12
N VAL A 237 9.17 -8.32 -14.26
CA VAL A 237 8.97 -7.16 -13.37
C VAL A 237 9.79 -5.95 -13.80
N ASP A 238 10.56 -6.06 -14.88
CA ASP A 238 11.54 -5.03 -15.26
C ASP A 238 10.89 -3.68 -15.61
N VAL A 239 9.82 -3.72 -16.44
CA VAL A 239 9.01 -2.53 -16.75
C VAL A 239 8.38 -1.97 -15.48
N LEU A 240 7.76 -2.83 -14.68
CA LEU A 240 7.11 -2.43 -13.43
C LEU A 240 8.08 -1.75 -12.45
N ASP A 241 9.29 -2.29 -12.25
CA ASP A 241 10.30 -1.70 -11.37
C ASP A 241 10.83 -0.38 -11.95
N THR A 242 11.13 -0.34 -13.25
CA THR A 242 11.61 0.86 -13.93
C THR A 242 10.59 2.00 -13.83
N ARG A 243 9.35 1.76 -14.23
CA ARG A 243 8.27 2.77 -14.17
C ARG A 243 7.95 3.21 -12.75
N ARG A 244 7.98 2.28 -11.77
CA ARG A 244 7.82 2.64 -10.36
C ARG A 244 8.94 3.55 -9.86
N ARG A 245 10.19 3.33 -10.28
CA ARG A 245 11.32 4.21 -9.91
C ARG A 245 11.18 5.60 -10.52
N GLU A 246 10.82 5.68 -11.80
CA GLU A 246 10.53 6.93 -12.51
C GLU A 246 9.40 7.72 -11.84
N LEU A 247 8.26 7.06 -11.55
CA LEU A 247 7.14 7.67 -10.83
C LEU A 247 7.58 8.27 -9.49
N ASN A 248 8.30 7.50 -8.68
CA ASN A 248 8.78 7.98 -7.39
C ASN A 248 9.84 9.08 -7.51
N ALA A 249 10.66 9.07 -8.57
CA ALA A 249 11.61 10.14 -8.84
C ALA A 249 10.91 11.44 -9.23
N ALA A 250 9.89 11.35 -10.11
CA ALA A 250 9.09 12.48 -10.53
C ALA A 250 8.31 13.11 -9.35
N LEU A 251 7.72 12.28 -8.47
CA LEU A 251 7.08 12.75 -7.24
C LEU A 251 8.07 13.51 -6.34
N ARG A 252 9.26 12.95 -6.10
CA ARG A 252 10.30 13.63 -5.32
C ARG A 252 10.75 14.96 -5.95
N ALA A 253 10.89 15.01 -7.28
CA ALA A 253 11.24 16.23 -8.00
C ALA A 253 10.14 17.30 -7.95
N GLY A 254 8.88 16.89 -7.77
CA GLY A 254 7.73 17.76 -7.51
C GLY A 254 7.56 18.14 -6.03
N GLY A 255 8.48 17.77 -5.14
CA GLY A 255 8.38 18.07 -3.71
C GLY A 255 7.35 17.24 -2.95
N ARG A 256 6.80 16.19 -3.58
CA ARG A 256 5.79 15.29 -3.03
C ARG A 256 6.43 14.17 -2.22
N SER A 257 5.85 13.84 -1.06
CA SER A 257 6.39 12.85 -0.11
C SER A 257 5.79 11.45 -0.31
N GLU A 258 4.76 11.32 -1.14
CA GLU A 258 4.09 10.06 -1.44
C GLU A 258 5.05 9.04 -2.06
N LYS A 259 4.90 7.77 -1.66
CA LYS A 259 5.74 6.67 -2.15
C LYS A 259 4.88 5.58 -2.78
N ILE A 260 5.03 5.40 -4.08
CA ILE A 260 4.34 4.35 -4.83
C ILE A 260 5.07 3.02 -4.67
N SER A 261 4.37 2.04 -4.12
CA SER A 261 4.83 0.66 -3.93
C SER A 261 4.47 -0.23 -5.13
N PHE A 262 5.11 -1.40 -5.25
CA PHE A 262 4.72 -2.42 -6.22
C PHE A 262 3.26 -2.86 -6.02
N THR A 263 2.83 -2.99 -4.77
CA THR A 263 1.47 -3.41 -4.42
C THR A 263 0.43 -2.39 -4.89
N HIS A 264 0.72 -1.09 -4.87
CA HIS A 264 -0.23 -0.06 -5.37
C HIS A 264 -0.51 -0.25 -6.86
N ILE A 265 0.56 -0.40 -7.65
CA ILE A 265 0.46 -0.58 -9.09
C ILE A 265 -0.21 -1.92 -9.41
N LEU A 266 0.16 -2.99 -8.71
CA LEU A 266 -0.43 -4.32 -8.90
C LEU A 266 -1.91 -4.35 -8.52
N ALA A 267 -2.31 -3.77 -7.39
CA ALA A 267 -3.70 -3.70 -6.95
C ALA A 267 -4.56 -2.91 -7.95
N TYR A 268 -4.03 -1.79 -8.44
CA TYR A 268 -4.69 -1.01 -9.48
C TYR A 268 -4.80 -1.77 -10.81
N ALA A 269 -3.74 -2.46 -11.25
CA ALA A 269 -3.76 -3.28 -12.46
C ALA A 269 -4.79 -4.42 -12.35
N ILE A 270 -4.90 -5.06 -11.18
CA ILE A 270 -5.90 -6.11 -10.90
C ILE A 270 -7.31 -5.53 -11.01
N ALA A 271 -7.58 -4.37 -10.41
CA ALA A 271 -8.87 -3.70 -10.52
C ALA A 271 -9.19 -3.36 -11.98
N GLN A 272 -8.26 -2.78 -12.73
CA GLN A 272 -8.47 -2.41 -14.13
C GLN A 272 -8.62 -3.63 -15.06
N ALA A 273 -7.94 -4.74 -14.78
CA ALA A 273 -8.05 -5.97 -15.56
C ALA A 273 -9.47 -6.57 -15.53
N THR A 274 -10.24 -6.32 -14.47
CA THR A 274 -11.64 -6.79 -14.38
C THR A 274 -12.55 -6.15 -15.42
N ARG A 275 -12.19 -4.98 -15.97
CA ARG A 275 -12.96 -4.36 -17.05
C ARG A 275 -12.93 -5.18 -18.34
N ALA A 276 -11.83 -5.91 -18.58
CA ALA A 276 -11.70 -6.82 -19.71
C ALA A 276 -12.26 -8.22 -19.37
N VAL A 277 -12.18 -8.64 -18.10
CA VAL A 277 -12.65 -9.95 -17.64
C VAL A 277 -13.58 -9.79 -16.42
N PRO A 278 -14.83 -9.29 -16.62
CA PRO A 278 -15.73 -8.95 -15.52
C PRO A 278 -16.19 -10.18 -14.72
N ALA A 279 -16.17 -11.37 -15.34
CA ALA A 279 -16.47 -12.65 -14.69
C ALA A 279 -15.66 -12.87 -13.39
N MET A 280 -14.43 -12.35 -13.32
CA MET A 280 -13.54 -12.52 -12.17
C MET A 280 -14.01 -11.79 -10.90
N ALA A 281 -14.89 -10.79 -11.04
CA ALA A 281 -15.48 -10.03 -9.94
C ALA A 281 -16.89 -10.53 -9.55
N THR A 282 -17.31 -11.69 -10.05
CA THR A 282 -18.62 -12.28 -9.74
C THR A 282 -18.55 -13.23 -8.54
N SER A 283 -19.66 -13.47 -7.86
CA SER A 283 -19.71 -14.35 -6.68
C SER A 283 -20.81 -15.40 -6.80
N PHE A 284 -20.60 -16.57 -6.21
CA PHE A 284 -21.59 -17.63 -6.22
C PHE A 284 -22.58 -17.45 -5.06
N ARG A 285 -23.88 -17.54 -5.36
CA ARG A 285 -24.96 -17.64 -4.36
C ARG A 285 -25.83 -18.84 -4.68
N ARG A 286 -26.27 -19.57 -3.67
CA ARG A 286 -27.32 -20.58 -3.82
C ARG A 286 -28.60 -19.99 -3.23
N ALA A 287 -29.55 -19.66 -4.11
CA ALA A 287 -30.89 -19.21 -3.75
C ALA A 287 -31.86 -20.40 -3.74
N ASP A 288 -33.07 -20.19 -3.25
CA ASP A 288 -34.12 -21.23 -3.22
C ASP A 288 -34.49 -21.69 -4.65
N ASP A 289 -34.44 -20.77 -5.62
CA ASP A 289 -34.72 -21.03 -7.04
C ASP A 289 -33.53 -21.65 -7.81
N GLY A 290 -32.39 -21.86 -7.15
CA GLY A 290 -31.22 -22.53 -7.73
C GLY A 290 -29.88 -21.78 -7.55
N PRO A 291 -28.81 -22.27 -8.19
CA PRO A 291 -27.49 -21.63 -8.17
C PRO A 291 -27.47 -20.37 -9.05
N GLU A 292 -26.95 -19.28 -8.50
CA GLU A 292 -26.87 -17.98 -9.15
C GLU A 292 -25.43 -17.46 -9.19
N ARG A 293 -25.11 -16.75 -10.27
CA ARG A 293 -23.93 -15.88 -10.37
C ARG A 293 -24.36 -14.45 -10.04
N VAL A 294 -23.72 -13.84 -9.05
CA VAL A 294 -24.06 -12.52 -8.54
C VAL A 294 -22.98 -11.51 -8.91
N GLU A 295 -23.39 -10.41 -9.54
CA GLU A 295 -22.55 -9.30 -9.95
C GLU A 295 -22.78 -8.12 -9.00
N ARG A 296 -21.73 -7.64 -8.30
CA ARG A 296 -21.83 -6.58 -7.28
C ARG A 296 -20.86 -5.41 -7.53
N GLY A 297 -20.31 -5.31 -8.74
CA GLY A 297 -19.21 -4.39 -9.04
C GLY A 297 -17.85 -4.89 -8.54
N VAL A 298 -16.82 -4.06 -8.72
CA VAL A 298 -15.44 -4.42 -8.41
C VAL A 298 -15.06 -3.82 -7.06
N HIS A 299 -15.03 -4.67 -6.04
CA HIS A 299 -14.72 -4.28 -4.67
C HIS A 299 -13.46 -5.04 -4.25
N LEU A 300 -12.32 -4.36 -4.27
CA LEU A 300 -11.02 -4.98 -4.10
C LEU A 300 -10.64 -5.04 -2.61
N GLY A 301 -10.68 -6.24 -2.04
CA GLY A 301 -10.11 -6.55 -0.74
C GLY A 301 -8.58 -6.53 -0.77
N LEU A 302 -7.96 -5.91 0.24
CA LEU A 302 -6.52 -5.79 0.37
C LEU A 302 -6.06 -6.48 1.64
N ALA A 303 -5.33 -7.59 1.54
CA ALA A 303 -4.86 -8.31 2.71
C ALA A 303 -3.70 -7.55 3.37
N VAL A 304 -3.95 -6.98 4.55
CA VAL A 304 -3.00 -6.23 5.36
C VAL A 304 -2.64 -7.04 6.60
N ASP A 305 -1.34 -7.33 6.75
CA ASP A 305 -0.81 -7.92 7.97
C ASP A 305 -0.52 -6.83 9.00
N VAL A 306 -1.27 -6.84 10.10
CA VAL A 306 -1.17 -5.88 11.20
C VAL A 306 -0.46 -6.55 12.38
N LYS A 307 0.63 -5.95 12.83
CA LYS A 307 1.34 -6.35 14.05
C LYS A 307 0.74 -5.61 15.24
N ARG A 308 0.25 -6.35 16.23
CA ARG A 308 -0.21 -5.79 17.51
C ARG A 308 0.96 -5.54 18.46
N ALA A 309 0.71 -4.72 19.48
CA ALA A 309 1.69 -4.40 20.52
C ALA A 309 2.17 -5.64 21.32
N ASP A 310 1.35 -6.69 21.38
CA ASP A 310 1.67 -7.98 22.02
C ASP A 310 2.57 -8.90 21.15
N GLY A 311 3.00 -8.42 19.96
CA GLY A 311 3.78 -9.19 19.00
C GLY A 311 2.98 -10.18 18.16
N SER A 312 1.66 -10.30 18.39
CA SER A 312 0.78 -11.10 17.55
C SER A 312 0.56 -10.44 16.19
N ARG A 313 0.36 -11.26 15.16
CA ARG A 313 0.02 -10.81 13.81
C ARG A 313 -1.44 -11.12 13.52
N MET A 314 -2.14 -10.17 12.92
CA MET A 314 -3.50 -10.34 12.46
C MET A 314 -3.61 -9.93 11.00
N LEU A 315 -4.23 -10.80 10.21
CA LEU A 315 -4.61 -10.46 8.84
C LEU A 315 -5.99 -9.81 8.84
N VAL A 316 -6.07 -8.60 8.29
CA VAL A 316 -7.34 -7.91 8.02
C VAL A 316 -7.44 -7.61 6.53
N VAL A 317 -8.65 -7.59 5.98
CA VAL A 317 -8.89 -7.40 4.55
C VAL A 317 -9.86 -6.24 4.33
N PRO A 318 -9.41 -4.97 4.46
CA PRO A 318 -10.22 -3.82 4.06
C PRO A 318 -10.53 -3.80 2.56
N VAL A 319 -11.62 -3.15 2.18
CA VAL A 319 -12.19 -3.21 0.83
C VAL A 319 -12.21 -1.82 0.17
N VAL A 320 -11.51 -1.68 -0.96
CA VAL A 320 -11.64 -0.51 -1.85
C VAL A 320 -12.89 -0.70 -2.72
N ARG A 321 -13.88 0.17 -2.55
CA ARG A 321 -15.14 0.13 -3.32
C ARG A 321 -14.95 0.68 -4.72
N ASP A 322 -15.71 0.12 -5.67
CA ASP A 322 -15.72 0.49 -7.10
C ASP A 322 -14.32 0.73 -7.70
N ALA A 323 -13.38 -0.16 -7.36
CA ALA A 323 -11.95 0.04 -7.61
C ALA A 323 -11.60 0.16 -9.10
N ASP A 324 -12.41 -0.39 -10.00
CA ASP A 324 -12.24 -0.29 -11.45
C ASP A 324 -12.61 1.09 -12.02
N ARG A 325 -13.46 1.85 -11.30
CA ARG A 325 -13.95 3.17 -11.70
C ARG A 325 -13.09 4.32 -11.20
N LEU A 326 -12.22 4.06 -10.22
CA LEU A 326 -11.33 5.07 -9.68
C LEU A 326 -10.17 5.33 -10.63
N ASP A 327 -9.79 6.60 -10.79
CA ASP A 327 -8.47 6.94 -11.31
C ASP A 327 -7.37 6.55 -10.30
N PHE A 328 -6.10 6.61 -10.72
CA PHE A 328 -5.01 6.16 -9.88
C PHE A 328 -4.87 6.97 -8.58
N VAL A 329 -5.17 8.28 -8.59
CA VAL A 329 -5.02 9.12 -7.39
C VAL A 329 -6.11 8.82 -6.38
N ALA A 330 -7.35 8.72 -6.83
CA ALA A 330 -8.49 8.34 -6.01
C ALA A 330 -8.29 6.92 -5.44
N PHE A 331 -7.83 5.98 -6.27
CA PHE A 331 -7.49 4.63 -5.83
C PHE A 331 -6.38 4.63 -4.78
N TYR A 332 -5.28 5.34 -5.02
CA TYR A 332 -4.15 5.44 -4.09
C TYR A 332 -4.57 6.04 -2.74
N ARG A 333 -5.37 7.11 -2.74
CA ARG A 333 -5.88 7.72 -1.51
C ARG A 333 -6.80 6.78 -0.74
N ALA A 334 -7.72 6.10 -1.42
CA ALA A 334 -8.60 5.11 -0.79
C ALA A 334 -7.80 3.94 -0.19
N TYR A 335 -6.80 3.46 -0.93
CA TYR A 335 -5.87 2.41 -0.49
C TYR A 335 -5.13 2.83 0.79
N GLU A 336 -4.44 3.98 0.78
CA GLU A 336 -3.64 4.43 1.92
C GLU A 336 -4.51 4.71 3.15
N ALA A 337 -5.69 5.31 2.98
CA ALA A 337 -6.63 5.55 4.08
C ALA A 337 -7.05 4.23 4.76
N LEU A 338 -7.32 3.18 3.99
CA LEU A 338 -7.67 1.87 4.54
C LEU A 338 -6.48 1.19 5.22
N VAL A 339 -5.27 1.30 4.66
CA VAL A 339 -4.04 0.76 5.28
C VAL A 339 -3.71 1.46 6.59
N GLU A 340 -3.89 2.78 6.64
CA GLU A 340 -3.70 3.58 7.86
C GLU A 340 -4.71 3.17 8.94
N LYS A 341 -6.01 3.10 8.61
CA LYS A 341 -7.04 2.57 9.53
C LYS A 341 -6.74 1.15 9.99
N ALA A 342 -6.27 0.27 9.10
CA ALA A 342 -5.89 -1.10 9.45
C ALA A 342 -4.76 -1.13 10.49
N ARG A 343 -3.71 -0.32 10.29
CA ARG A 343 -2.59 -0.22 11.22
C ARG A 343 -2.98 0.43 12.55
N ALA A 344 -3.84 1.45 12.50
CA ALA A 344 -4.39 2.11 13.68
C ALA A 344 -5.46 1.28 14.41
N SER A 345 -5.86 0.12 13.85
CA SER A 345 -6.95 -0.71 14.37
C SER A 345 -8.31 0.02 14.47
N THR A 346 -8.57 0.96 13.57
CA THR A 346 -9.79 1.80 13.51
C THR A 346 -10.70 1.46 12.31
N LEU A 347 -10.55 0.26 11.74
CA LEU A 347 -11.43 -0.21 10.66
C LEU A 347 -12.86 -0.41 11.18
N THR A 348 -13.82 0.07 10.41
CA THR A 348 -15.24 -0.14 10.69
C THR A 348 -15.72 -1.45 10.05
N PRO A 349 -16.86 -2.04 10.48
CA PRO A 349 -17.46 -3.19 9.81
C PRO A 349 -17.74 -2.94 8.32
N GLY A 350 -18.11 -1.71 7.96
CA GLY A 350 -18.31 -1.30 6.58
C GLY A 350 -17.03 -1.31 5.74
N ASP A 351 -15.86 -1.11 6.34
CA ASP A 351 -14.57 -1.17 5.63
C ASP A 351 -14.15 -2.62 5.29
N LEU A 352 -14.71 -3.61 5.99
CA LEU A 352 -14.36 -5.04 5.84
C LEU A 352 -15.37 -5.84 5.00
N ALA A 353 -16.55 -5.28 4.72
CA ALA A 353 -17.64 -5.98 4.08
C ALA A 353 -17.71 -5.75 2.57
N GLY A 354 -18.03 -6.81 1.83
CA GLY A 354 -18.45 -6.72 0.42
C GLY A 354 -17.33 -6.83 -0.63
N ALA A 355 -16.15 -7.34 -0.27
CA ALA A 355 -15.13 -7.67 -1.27
C ALA A 355 -15.66 -8.69 -2.28
N THR A 356 -15.44 -8.43 -3.57
CA THR A 356 -15.73 -9.36 -4.68
C THR A 356 -14.46 -10.03 -5.21
N LEU A 357 -13.33 -9.34 -5.07
CA LEU A 357 -11.99 -9.76 -5.47
C LEU A 357 -11.02 -9.41 -4.34
N THR A 358 -10.00 -10.24 -4.08
CA THR A 358 -8.99 -9.95 -3.05
C THR A 358 -7.58 -10.02 -3.61
N LEU A 359 -6.70 -9.10 -3.19
CA LEU A 359 -5.25 -9.19 -3.37
C LEU A 359 -4.57 -9.55 -2.04
N THR A 360 -3.69 -10.54 -2.08
CA THR A 360 -2.77 -10.86 -0.98
C THR A 360 -1.32 -10.85 -1.46
N ASN A 361 -0.40 -10.33 -0.63
CA ASN A 361 1.01 -10.19 -0.98
C ASN A 361 1.95 -10.88 0.03
N PRO A 362 2.14 -12.20 -0.08
CA PRO A 362 3.15 -12.93 0.69
C PRO A 362 4.58 -12.71 0.17
N GLY A 363 4.77 -12.07 -1.00
CA GLY A 363 6.10 -11.82 -1.57
C GLY A 363 7.03 -10.99 -0.67
N GLY A 364 6.49 -10.16 0.21
CA GLY A 364 7.26 -9.36 1.17
C GLY A 364 8.10 -10.19 2.16
N ILE A 365 7.77 -11.47 2.36
CA ILE A 365 8.53 -12.41 3.21
C ILE A 365 9.31 -13.46 2.41
N GLY A 366 9.41 -13.30 1.09
CA GLY A 366 10.17 -14.21 0.22
C GLY A 366 9.37 -15.41 -0.33
N THR A 367 8.05 -15.46 -0.12
CA THR A 367 7.20 -16.54 -0.66
C THR A 367 7.09 -16.41 -2.19
N VAL A 368 7.53 -17.43 -2.92
CA VAL A 368 7.54 -17.43 -4.40
C VAL A 368 6.13 -17.51 -4.99
N ALA A 369 5.26 -18.32 -4.43
CA ALA A 369 3.85 -18.45 -4.83
C ALA A 369 3.01 -18.92 -3.65
N SER A 370 1.74 -18.52 -3.61
CA SER A 370 0.78 -18.95 -2.59
C SER A 370 -0.55 -19.32 -3.24
N VAL A 371 -1.25 -20.30 -2.67
CA VAL A 371 -2.60 -20.69 -3.09
C VAL A 371 -3.54 -20.33 -1.93
N PRO A 372 -3.99 -19.07 -1.86
CA PRO A 372 -4.85 -18.63 -0.76
C PRO A 372 -6.26 -19.21 -0.91
N ARG A 373 -6.97 -19.29 0.22
CA ARG A 373 -8.34 -19.77 0.30
C ARG A 373 -9.33 -18.66 -0.01
N LEU A 374 -10.34 -18.95 -0.84
CA LEU A 374 -11.39 -18.01 -1.20
C LEU A 374 -12.46 -17.94 -0.10
N MET A 375 -12.96 -16.74 0.21
CA MET A 375 -14.03 -16.55 1.19
C MET A 375 -15.40 -16.50 0.51
N HIS A 376 -16.47 -16.82 1.26
CA HIS A 376 -17.84 -16.70 0.74
C HIS A 376 -18.14 -15.27 0.30
N GLY A 377 -18.83 -15.14 -0.83
CA GLY A 377 -19.15 -13.85 -1.43
C GLY A 377 -18.04 -13.27 -2.33
N GLN A 378 -16.90 -13.93 -2.44
CA GLN A 378 -15.82 -13.58 -3.37
C GLN A 378 -15.77 -14.56 -4.56
N GLY A 379 -15.36 -14.07 -5.73
CA GLY A 379 -15.14 -14.90 -6.91
C GLY A 379 -13.70 -15.35 -7.08
N THR A 380 -12.78 -14.45 -6.76
CA THR A 380 -11.36 -14.60 -7.05
C THR A 380 -10.50 -14.01 -5.94
N ILE A 381 -9.36 -14.66 -5.67
CA ILE A 381 -8.27 -14.10 -4.88
C ILE A 381 -6.96 -14.22 -5.66
N VAL A 382 -6.24 -13.12 -5.76
CA VAL A 382 -4.93 -13.04 -6.43
C VAL A 382 -3.83 -12.98 -5.38
N ALA A 383 -2.81 -13.85 -5.50
CA ALA A 383 -1.61 -13.77 -4.67
C ALA A 383 -0.39 -13.30 -5.46
N ALA A 384 0.35 -12.35 -4.87
CA ALA A 384 1.59 -11.84 -5.41
C ALA A 384 2.81 -12.52 -4.75
N GLY A 385 3.61 -13.21 -5.56
CA GLY A 385 4.87 -13.82 -5.13
C GLY A 385 5.99 -12.80 -4.91
N ALA A 386 7.12 -13.29 -4.38
CA ALA A 386 8.33 -12.50 -4.21
C ALA A 386 8.91 -12.09 -5.58
N ILE A 387 9.38 -10.85 -5.66
CA ILE A 387 10.10 -10.36 -6.83
C ILE A 387 11.57 -10.78 -6.69
N GLY A 388 12.07 -11.55 -7.64
CA GLY A 388 13.45 -12.02 -7.63
C GLY A 388 13.91 -12.56 -8.97
N TYR A 389 15.21 -12.80 -9.07
CA TYR A 389 15.74 -13.54 -10.21
C TYR A 389 15.30 -15.01 -10.13
N PRO A 390 15.20 -15.70 -11.28
CA PRO A 390 14.93 -17.14 -11.29
C PRO A 390 15.89 -17.91 -10.35
N PRO A 391 15.43 -19.00 -9.72
CA PRO A 391 16.26 -19.79 -8.81
C PRO A 391 17.60 -20.18 -9.45
N GLY A 392 18.69 -20.04 -8.68
CA GLY A 392 20.05 -20.33 -9.13
C GLY A 392 20.79 -19.14 -9.78
N LEU A 393 20.10 -18.04 -10.11
CA LEU A 393 20.72 -16.86 -10.72
C LEU A 393 20.95 -15.70 -9.73
N GLY A 394 20.30 -15.73 -8.55
CA GLY A 394 20.36 -14.63 -7.58
C GLY A 394 21.73 -14.38 -6.94
N SER A 395 22.69 -15.31 -7.04
CA SER A 395 24.06 -15.16 -6.55
C SER A 395 25.02 -14.54 -7.56
N LEU A 396 24.60 -14.40 -8.82
CA LEU A 396 25.43 -13.80 -9.86
C LEU A 396 25.47 -12.27 -9.70
N PRO A 397 26.59 -11.62 -10.06
CA PRO A 397 26.66 -10.17 -10.10
C PRO A 397 25.60 -9.58 -11.05
N GLU A 398 24.99 -8.45 -10.70
CA GLU A 398 23.96 -7.82 -11.55
C GLU A 398 24.44 -7.53 -12.98
N ALA A 399 25.71 -7.17 -13.16
CA ALA A 399 26.28 -6.94 -14.49
C ALA A 399 26.24 -8.20 -15.37
N THR A 400 26.51 -9.37 -14.79
CA THR A 400 26.42 -10.67 -15.48
C THR A 400 24.97 -11.04 -15.77
N LEU A 401 24.05 -10.76 -14.84
CA LEU A 401 22.63 -11.00 -15.07
C LEU A 401 22.09 -10.16 -16.22
N ARG A 402 22.50 -8.90 -16.32
CA ARG A 402 22.15 -8.01 -17.43
C ARG A 402 22.74 -8.47 -18.75
N SER A 403 24.01 -8.91 -18.79
CA SER A 403 24.63 -9.41 -20.03
C SER A 403 23.96 -10.68 -20.56
N LEU A 404 23.44 -11.52 -19.66
CA LEU A 404 22.67 -12.71 -19.98
C LEU A 404 21.19 -12.40 -20.31
N GLY A 405 20.74 -11.15 -20.22
CA GLY A 405 19.35 -10.76 -20.43
C GLY A 405 18.39 -11.33 -19.37
N VAL A 406 18.89 -11.65 -18.18
CA VAL A 406 18.09 -12.22 -17.08
C VAL A 406 17.32 -11.11 -16.38
N GLN A 407 16.01 -11.26 -16.30
CA GLN A 407 15.11 -10.30 -15.66
C GLN A 407 14.59 -10.83 -14.32
N LYS A 408 14.18 -9.90 -13.45
CA LYS A 408 13.43 -10.25 -12.24
C LYS A 408 12.02 -10.68 -12.64
N THR A 409 11.54 -11.74 -11.99
CA THR A 409 10.22 -12.32 -12.21
C THR A 409 9.39 -12.28 -10.93
N MET A 410 8.08 -12.31 -11.08
CA MET A 410 7.12 -12.51 -10.01
C MET A 410 6.06 -13.52 -10.46
N THR A 411 5.70 -14.45 -9.59
CA THR A 411 4.61 -15.39 -9.85
C THR A 411 3.31 -14.82 -9.30
N LEU A 412 2.30 -14.67 -10.16
CA LEU A 412 0.94 -14.37 -9.79
C LEU A 412 0.11 -15.66 -9.79
N THR A 413 -0.68 -15.84 -8.75
CA THR A 413 -1.67 -16.92 -8.68
C THR A 413 -3.07 -16.34 -8.62
N SER A 414 -4.02 -16.99 -9.29
CA SER A 414 -5.44 -16.64 -9.26
C SER A 414 -6.21 -17.87 -8.81
N THR A 415 -6.67 -17.87 -7.56
CA THR A 415 -7.59 -18.89 -7.05
C THR A 415 -9.02 -18.39 -7.19
N TYR A 416 -9.86 -19.15 -7.88
CA TYR A 416 -11.22 -18.75 -8.25
C TYR A 416 -12.24 -19.87 -7.96
N ASP A 417 -13.50 -19.48 -7.81
CA ASP A 417 -14.62 -20.41 -7.69
C ASP A 417 -14.96 -21.05 -9.04
N HIS A 418 -14.59 -22.32 -9.23
CA HIS A 418 -14.72 -23.02 -10.50
C HIS A 418 -16.20 -23.31 -10.86
N ARG A 419 -17.16 -23.03 -9.96
CA ARG A 419 -18.59 -23.12 -10.30
C ARG A 419 -19.06 -22.02 -11.25
N ILE A 420 -18.44 -20.84 -11.18
CA ILE A 420 -18.88 -19.63 -11.89
C ILE A 420 -17.79 -19.02 -12.79
N ILE A 421 -16.53 -19.38 -12.59
CA ILE A 421 -15.38 -18.89 -13.35
C ILE A 421 -14.66 -20.08 -13.99
N GLN A 422 -14.40 -20.00 -15.28
CA GLN A 422 -13.67 -21.02 -16.03
C GLN A 422 -12.16 -20.76 -16.01
N GLY A 423 -11.36 -21.83 -16.15
CA GLY A 423 -9.90 -21.72 -16.18
C GLY A 423 -9.37 -20.83 -17.31
N ALA A 424 -10.06 -20.79 -18.44
CA ALA A 424 -9.73 -19.87 -19.53
C ALA A 424 -9.90 -18.40 -19.12
N GLU A 425 -10.97 -18.05 -18.39
CA GLU A 425 -11.21 -16.69 -17.90
C GLU A 425 -10.16 -16.27 -16.88
N SER A 426 -9.79 -17.17 -15.97
CA SER A 426 -8.71 -16.92 -15.00
C SER A 426 -7.34 -16.75 -15.66
N GLY A 427 -7.03 -17.58 -16.68
CA GLY A 427 -5.80 -17.45 -17.47
C GLY A 427 -5.74 -16.15 -18.28
N GLU A 428 -6.86 -15.76 -18.86
CA GLU A 428 -7.05 -14.50 -19.58
C GLU A 428 -6.92 -13.29 -18.65
N PHE A 429 -7.47 -13.37 -17.45
CA PHE A 429 -7.34 -12.33 -16.42
C PHE A 429 -5.87 -12.12 -16.00
N LEU A 430 -5.14 -13.21 -15.73
CA LEU A 430 -3.71 -13.13 -15.44
C LEU A 430 -2.91 -12.59 -16.63
N ARG A 431 -3.27 -12.97 -17.87
CA ARG A 431 -2.68 -12.41 -19.09
C ARG A 431 -2.94 -10.91 -19.19
N ARG A 432 -4.14 -10.46 -18.85
CA ARG A 432 -4.49 -9.05 -18.87
C ARG A 432 -3.70 -8.23 -17.86
N ILE A 433 -3.55 -8.75 -16.63
CA ILE A 433 -2.71 -8.11 -15.60
C ILE A 433 -1.26 -7.98 -16.08
N ASP A 434 -0.69 -9.04 -16.66
CA ASP A 434 0.66 -9.07 -17.23
C ASP A 434 0.85 -8.00 -18.33
N GLN A 435 -0.12 -7.87 -19.25
CA GLN A 435 -0.10 -6.84 -20.29
C GLN A 435 -0.11 -5.42 -19.69
N LEU A 436 -0.97 -5.14 -18.71
CA LEU A 436 -1.03 -3.83 -18.05
C LEU A 436 0.29 -3.50 -17.35
N LEU A 437 0.86 -4.45 -16.61
CA LEU A 437 2.15 -4.29 -15.91
C LEU A 437 3.35 -4.20 -16.87
N SER A 438 3.19 -4.68 -18.10
CA SER A 438 4.17 -4.50 -19.18
C SER A 438 3.99 -3.16 -19.92
N GLY A 439 2.98 -2.36 -19.57
CA GLY A 439 2.74 -1.03 -20.14
C GLY A 439 1.74 -0.98 -21.31
N ALA A 440 0.94 -2.02 -21.52
CA ALA A 440 -0.12 -2.00 -22.53
C ALA A 440 -1.16 -0.90 -22.25
N ASP A 441 -1.83 -0.45 -23.31
CA ASP A 441 -2.94 0.52 -23.28
C ASP A 441 -2.62 1.87 -22.60
N GLY A 442 -1.35 2.27 -22.60
CA GLY A 442 -0.93 3.51 -21.93
C GLY A 442 -1.11 3.45 -20.41
N PHE A 443 -1.05 2.25 -19.80
CA PHE A 443 -1.33 2.05 -18.38
C PHE A 443 -0.49 2.95 -17.48
N TYR A 444 0.81 3.07 -17.75
CA TYR A 444 1.70 3.92 -16.97
C TYR A 444 1.48 5.39 -17.29
N GLU A 445 1.27 5.74 -18.56
CA GLU A 445 0.99 7.09 -19.02
C GLU A 445 -0.25 7.66 -18.33
N ALA A 446 -1.30 6.85 -18.17
CA ALA A 446 -2.49 7.21 -17.40
C ALA A 446 -2.17 7.44 -15.91
N ILE A 447 -1.26 6.66 -15.31
CA ILE A 447 -0.82 6.85 -13.92
C ILE A 447 -0.01 8.15 -13.76
N PHE A 448 0.93 8.42 -14.67
CA PHE A 448 1.72 9.65 -14.69
C PHE A 448 0.81 10.89 -14.85
N ALA A 449 -0.13 10.83 -15.81
CA ALA A 449 -1.10 11.88 -16.07
C ALA A 449 -1.99 12.13 -14.83
N ALA A 450 -2.53 11.08 -14.22
CA ALA A 450 -3.36 11.21 -13.02
C ALA A 450 -2.58 11.86 -11.86
N LEU A 451 -1.29 11.56 -11.73
CA LEU A 451 -0.42 12.15 -10.71
C LEU A 451 0.08 13.57 -11.05
N ALA A 452 -0.29 14.13 -12.20
CA ALA A 452 0.20 15.42 -12.70
C ALA A 452 1.74 15.51 -12.70
N VAL A 453 2.39 14.42 -13.08
CA VAL A 453 3.86 14.35 -13.25
C VAL A 453 4.18 14.01 -14.70
N GLY A 454 5.15 14.71 -15.28
CA GLY A 454 5.58 14.44 -16.66
C GLY A 454 6.01 12.98 -16.83
N ALA A 455 5.38 12.27 -17.76
CA ALA A 455 5.77 10.92 -18.14
C ALA A 455 7.02 10.99 -19.03
N PRO A 456 8.11 10.28 -18.70
CA PRO A 456 9.13 9.98 -19.70
C PRO A 456 8.46 9.19 -20.85
N PRO A 457 8.89 9.35 -22.11
CA PRO A 457 8.27 8.66 -23.24
C PRO A 457 8.12 7.15 -22.97
N ALA A 458 7.04 6.58 -23.53
CA ALA A 458 6.79 5.15 -23.51
C ALA A 458 8.08 4.42 -23.95
N HIS A 459 8.69 3.62 -23.07
CA HIS A 459 9.63 2.60 -23.53
C HIS A 459 8.77 1.61 -24.32
N ALA A 460 8.58 1.90 -25.61
CA ALA A 460 8.05 0.94 -26.55
C ALA A 460 9.05 -0.23 -26.52
N GLN A 461 8.74 -1.26 -25.74
CA GLN A 461 9.36 -2.55 -25.92
C GLN A 461 8.83 -3.10 -27.25
N ALA A 462 9.42 -2.63 -28.36
CA ALA A 462 9.81 -3.60 -29.36
C ALA A 462 10.64 -4.64 -28.60
N PRO A 463 10.42 -5.95 -28.80
CA PRO A 463 11.29 -6.94 -28.19
C PRO A 463 12.70 -6.53 -28.61
N ALA A 464 13.50 -6.10 -27.63
CA ALA A 464 14.91 -5.83 -27.91
C ALA A 464 15.38 -7.09 -28.63
N PRO A 465 15.96 -6.98 -29.84
CA PRO A 465 16.54 -8.15 -30.46
C PRO A 465 17.38 -8.80 -29.37
N ARG A 466 17.14 -10.09 -29.10
CA ARG A 466 17.92 -10.87 -28.13
C ARG A 466 19.34 -10.37 -28.28
N PRO A 467 20.02 -9.92 -27.20
CA PRO A 467 21.40 -9.51 -27.35
C PRO A 467 22.07 -10.67 -28.05
N GLN A 468 22.38 -10.48 -29.34
CA GLN A 468 23.39 -11.30 -29.95
C GLN A 468 24.55 -11.13 -29.01
N ALA A 469 25.22 -12.22 -28.66
CA ALA A 469 26.48 -12.15 -27.95
C ALA A 469 27.48 -11.44 -28.88
N THR A 470 27.29 -10.14 -29.10
CA THR A 470 28.30 -9.23 -29.54
C THR A 470 29.24 -9.21 -28.36
N GLY A 471 30.46 -9.67 -28.59
CA GLY A 471 31.55 -9.51 -27.65
C GLY A 471 31.66 -8.06 -27.18
N GLU A 472 32.55 -7.81 -26.23
CA GLU A 472 32.88 -6.46 -25.77
C GLU A 472 32.87 -5.47 -26.96
N PRO A 473 32.07 -4.39 -26.89
CA PRO A 473 32.05 -3.42 -27.98
C PRO A 473 33.48 -2.94 -28.21
N ALA A 474 33.89 -2.86 -29.47
CA ALA A 474 35.24 -2.47 -29.79
C ALA A 474 35.51 -1.09 -29.17
N ALA A 475 36.76 -0.82 -28.77
CA ALA A 475 37.16 0.48 -28.24
C ALA A 475 36.76 1.66 -29.16
N ALA A 476 36.66 1.40 -30.47
CA ALA A 476 36.17 2.35 -31.46
C ALA A 476 34.69 2.77 -31.27
N ASP A 477 33.83 1.87 -30.81
CA ASP A 477 32.41 2.15 -30.58
C ASP A 477 32.21 3.00 -29.31
N VAL A 478 32.99 2.72 -28.25
CA VAL A 478 33.02 3.55 -27.04
C VAL A 478 33.56 4.95 -27.34
N ALA A 479 34.59 5.07 -28.18
CA ALA A 479 35.11 6.37 -28.62
C ALA A 479 34.07 7.17 -29.44
N ARG A 480 33.34 6.51 -30.34
CA ARG A 480 32.25 7.13 -31.09
C ARG A 480 31.10 7.58 -30.18
N ALA A 481 30.74 6.75 -29.20
CA ALA A 481 29.74 7.09 -28.19
C ALA A 481 30.18 8.28 -27.32
N ALA A 482 31.46 8.36 -26.94
CA ALA A 482 32.00 9.51 -26.22
C ALA A 482 31.93 10.81 -27.04
N ALA A 483 32.22 10.75 -28.34
CA ALA A 483 32.08 11.90 -29.24
C ALA A 483 30.61 12.37 -29.37
N ALA A 484 29.69 11.43 -29.55
CA ALA A 484 28.26 11.70 -29.53
C ALA A 484 27.81 12.28 -28.18
N GLY A 485 28.34 11.76 -27.08
CA GLY A 485 28.08 12.28 -25.73
C GLY A 485 28.56 13.70 -25.50
N MET A 486 29.73 14.08 -26.02
CA MET A 486 30.17 15.49 -26.00
C MET A 486 29.20 16.39 -26.80
N GLY A 487 28.70 15.92 -27.93
CA GLY A 487 27.65 16.61 -28.69
C GLY A 487 26.37 16.80 -27.87
N LEU A 488 25.95 15.76 -27.15
CA LEU A 488 24.79 15.81 -26.26
C LEU A 488 24.98 16.81 -25.12
N VAL A 489 26.15 16.80 -24.45
CA VAL A 489 26.50 17.78 -23.41
C VAL A 489 26.36 19.21 -23.94
N MET A 490 26.87 19.48 -25.15
CA MET A 490 26.74 20.80 -25.77
C MET A 490 25.27 21.18 -26.03
N ARG A 491 24.45 20.23 -26.51
CA ARG A 491 23.01 20.50 -26.70
C ARG A 491 22.31 20.86 -25.39
N TYR A 492 22.62 20.19 -24.28
CA TYR A 492 22.10 20.58 -22.97
C TYR A 492 22.56 21.98 -22.54
N ARG A 493 23.82 22.33 -22.76
CA ARG A 493 24.36 23.68 -22.45
C ARG A 493 23.72 24.80 -23.26
N THR A 494 23.41 24.54 -24.54
CA THR A 494 22.87 25.56 -25.46
C THR A 494 21.35 25.61 -25.46
N HIS A 495 20.68 24.46 -25.38
CA HIS A 495 19.25 24.33 -25.62
C HIS A 495 18.47 23.75 -24.44
N GLY A 496 19.12 23.45 -23.31
CA GLY A 496 18.43 22.94 -22.12
C GLY A 496 17.30 23.85 -21.62
N VAL A 497 17.43 25.16 -21.86
CA VAL A 497 16.37 26.15 -21.58
C VAL A 497 15.03 25.81 -22.24
N ASN A 498 15.05 25.22 -23.44
CA ASN A 498 13.84 24.85 -24.18
C ASN A 498 13.09 23.68 -23.53
N ALA A 499 13.75 22.91 -22.68
CA ALA A 499 13.18 21.80 -21.93
C ALA A 499 13.06 22.09 -20.42
N ALA A 500 13.38 23.31 -19.99
CA ALA A 500 13.34 23.71 -18.59
C ALA A 500 11.91 24.03 -18.13
N ARG A 501 11.59 23.67 -16.89
CA ARG A 501 10.29 23.93 -16.24
C ARG A 501 10.28 25.33 -15.61
N LEU A 502 10.27 26.35 -16.46
CA LEU A 502 10.32 27.75 -16.05
C LEU A 502 8.94 28.38 -15.84
N ASP A 503 7.92 27.88 -16.54
CA ASP A 503 6.56 28.38 -16.46
C ASP A 503 5.82 27.74 -15.27
N PRO A 504 5.48 28.50 -14.21
CA PRO A 504 4.73 27.98 -13.08
C PRO A 504 3.26 27.67 -13.40
N LEU A 505 2.75 28.10 -14.56
CA LEU A 505 1.38 27.86 -15.01
C LEU A 505 1.26 26.64 -15.94
N ALA A 506 2.37 26.04 -16.35
CA ALA A 506 2.38 24.92 -17.27
C ALA A 506 2.16 23.57 -16.55
N ASP A 507 1.27 22.74 -17.11
CA ASP A 507 0.95 21.39 -16.58
C ASP A 507 2.05 20.34 -16.84
N ALA A 508 2.95 20.60 -17.80
CA ALA A 508 3.98 19.66 -18.22
C ALA A 508 5.32 20.34 -18.51
N SER A 509 6.41 19.62 -18.27
CA SER A 509 7.74 20.04 -18.71
C SER A 509 7.79 20.09 -20.24
N PRO A 510 8.32 21.16 -20.83
CA PRO A 510 8.58 21.21 -22.26
C PRO A 510 9.52 20.07 -22.68
N PHE A 511 9.26 19.48 -23.85
CA PHE A 511 10.06 18.37 -24.39
C PHE A 511 10.81 18.82 -25.64
N ASP A 512 12.12 18.54 -25.70
CA ASP A 512 12.95 18.83 -26.86
C ASP A 512 13.64 17.55 -27.36
N THR A 513 13.22 17.07 -28.54
CA THR A 513 13.80 15.89 -29.21
C THR A 513 15.31 15.99 -29.44
N ALA A 514 15.87 17.20 -29.54
CA ALA A 514 17.30 17.39 -29.72
C ALA A 514 18.10 16.97 -28.48
N LEU A 515 17.48 16.95 -27.30
CA LEU A 515 18.10 16.53 -26.04
C LEU A 515 18.01 15.02 -25.79
N GLU A 516 17.36 14.26 -26.69
CA GLU A 516 17.26 12.81 -26.55
C GLU A 516 18.55 12.09 -26.99
N PRO A 517 19.12 11.20 -26.16
CA PRO A 517 20.32 10.44 -26.52
C PRO A 517 20.14 9.57 -27.77
N SER A 518 18.94 9.03 -27.96
CA SER A 518 18.59 8.20 -29.11
C SER A 518 18.76 8.92 -30.45
N SER A 519 18.59 10.26 -30.47
CA SER A 519 18.82 11.09 -31.65
C SER A 519 20.28 11.08 -32.15
N LEU A 520 21.21 10.65 -31.29
CA LEU A 520 22.64 10.53 -31.58
C LEU A 520 23.11 9.06 -31.63
N GLY A 521 22.17 8.11 -31.67
CA GLY A 521 22.48 6.67 -31.68
C GLY A 521 23.08 6.17 -30.35
N LEU A 522 22.83 6.88 -29.25
CA LEU A 522 23.29 6.49 -27.92
C LEU A 522 22.23 5.61 -27.25
N ASP A 523 22.55 4.34 -27.08
CA ASP A 523 21.75 3.44 -26.26
C ASP A 523 22.27 3.42 -24.80
N HIS A 524 21.47 2.86 -23.89
CA HIS A 524 21.80 2.83 -22.47
C HIS A 524 23.10 2.05 -22.19
N ALA A 525 23.33 0.94 -22.91
CA ALA A 525 24.48 0.07 -22.68
C ALA A 525 25.82 0.73 -23.10
N LEU A 526 25.80 1.51 -24.17
CA LEU A 526 26.95 2.32 -24.61
C LEU A 526 27.19 3.47 -23.63
N MET A 527 26.14 4.16 -23.17
CA MET A 527 26.28 5.25 -22.20
C MET A 527 26.86 4.77 -20.86
N GLU A 528 26.51 3.58 -20.36
CA GLU A 528 27.12 3.02 -19.14
C GLU A 528 28.63 2.81 -19.27
N ARG A 529 29.12 2.57 -20.50
CA ARG A 529 30.53 2.28 -20.79
C ARG A 529 31.36 3.52 -21.09
N VAL A 530 30.74 4.66 -21.40
CA VAL A 530 31.44 5.92 -21.63
C VAL A 530 31.75 6.58 -20.28
N PRO A 531 33.04 6.76 -19.92
CA PRO A 531 33.39 7.41 -18.68
C PRO A 531 33.08 8.91 -18.73
N ALA A 532 32.57 9.46 -17.63
CA ALA A 532 32.24 10.88 -17.52
C ALA A 532 33.45 11.80 -17.79
N SER A 533 34.67 11.34 -17.48
CA SER A 533 35.92 12.07 -17.77
C SER A 533 36.14 12.34 -19.27
N ALA A 534 35.55 11.54 -20.15
CA ALA A 534 35.61 11.75 -21.61
C ALA A 534 34.68 12.87 -22.10
N LEU A 535 33.72 13.31 -21.28
CA LEU A 535 32.63 14.20 -21.70
C LEU A 535 32.87 15.68 -21.41
N ARG A 536 34.01 16.04 -20.81
CA ARG A 536 34.40 17.43 -20.49
C ARG A 536 33.30 18.21 -19.74
N ILE A 537 32.79 17.57 -18.69
CA ILE A 537 31.79 18.12 -17.78
C ILE A 537 32.41 18.35 -16.39
N TYR A 538 31.91 19.35 -15.66
CA TYR A 538 32.37 19.64 -14.29
C TYR A 538 31.50 18.97 -13.21
N ALA A 539 30.53 18.15 -13.61
CA ALA A 539 29.61 17.47 -12.72
C ALA A 539 30.24 16.19 -12.11
N PRO A 540 29.99 15.87 -10.83
CA PRO A 540 30.54 14.70 -10.17
C PRO A 540 29.85 13.41 -10.67
N ALA A 541 30.33 12.84 -11.76
CA ALA A 541 29.74 11.68 -12.43
C ALA A 541 30.80 10.62 -12.76
N GLN A 542 30.39 9.35 -12.88
CA GLN A 542 31.30 8.27 -13.26
C GLN A 542 31.07 7.84 -14.71
N THR A 543 29.81 7.78 -15.13
CA THR A 543 29.40 7.33 -16.46
C THR A 543 28.63 8.41 -17.21
N MET A 544 28.44 8.22 -18.51
CA MET A 544 27.59 9.10 -19.31
C MET A 544 26.12 9.08 -18.86
N VAL A 545 25.62 7.97 -18.32
CA VAL A 545 24.27 7.89 -17.75
C VAL A 545 24.13 8.85 -16.57
N ASP A 546 25.12 8.87 -15.67
CA ASP A 546 25.15 9.80 -14.55
C ASP A 546 25.21 11.25 -15.04
N VAL A 547 26.03 11.51 -16.07
CA VAL A 547 26.16 12.82 -16.70
C VAL A 547 24.82 13.29 -17.26
N LEU A 548 24.09 12.44 -17.99
CA LEU A 548 22.80 12.78 -18.56
C LEU A 548 21.77 13.16 -17.49
N HIS A 549 21.71 12.38 -16.40
CA HIS A 549 20.86 12.69 -15.25
C HIS A 549 21.18 14.08 -14.68
N ARG A 550 22.48 14.37 -14.46
CA ARG A 550 22.91 15.67 -13.94
C ARG A 550 22.64 16.82 -14.89
N LEU A 551 22.84 16.64 -16.19
CA LEU A 551 22.54 17.68 -17.19
C LEU A 551 21.05 18.02 -17.22
N ARG A 552 20.17 17.02 -17.11
CA ARG A 552 18.72 17.23 -16.99
C ARG A 552 18.38 18.01 -15.72
N ASP A 553 18.94 17.61 -14.58
CA ASP A 553 18.71 18.30 -13.30
C ASP A 553 19.26 19.74 -13.32
N THR A 554 20.40 19.98 -13.98
CA THR A 554 21.06 21.29 -14.01
C THR A 554 20.42 22.25 -15.01
N TYR A 555 20.18 21.81 -16.25
CA TYR A 555 19.78 22.68 -17.36
C TYR A 555 18.28 22.65 -17.70
N CYS A 556 17.55 21.61 -17.28
CA CYS A 556 16.14 21.39 -17.66
C CYS A 556 15.18 21.38 -16.46
N SER A 557 15.56 22.05 -15.37
CA SER A 557 14.79 22.05 -14.11
C SER A 557 13.96 23.33 -13.94
N THR A 558 13.71 23.75 -12.70
CA THR A 558 13.11 25.07 -12.37
C THR A 558 14.07 26.24 -12.52
N ILE A 559 15.29 25.98 -12.99
CA ILE A 559 16.32 26.97 -13.31
C ILE A 559 16.88 26.57 -14.67
N ALA A 560 17.08 27.57 -15.54
CA ALA A 560 17.77 27.45 -16.81
C ALA A 560 18.97 28.40 -16.86
N TYR A 561 20.00 28.00 -17.58
CA TYR A 561 21.23 28.79 -17.73
C TYR A 561 21.50 29.04 -19.20
N GLU A 562 21.58 30.31 -19.58
CA GLU A 562 21.99 30.74 -20.91
C GLU A 562 23.37 31.37 -20.78
N VAL A 563 24.43 30.59 -20.95
CA VAL A 563 25.82 31.05 -20.79
C VAL A 563 26.63 30.94 -22.08
N GLU A 564 26.13 30.18 -23.06
CA GLU A 564 26.86 29.87 -24.29
C GLU A 564 27.04 31.08 -25.20
N HIS A 565 26.17 32.08 -25.11
CA HIS A 565 26.24 33.33 -25.85
C HIS A 565 27.38 34.27 -25.38
N ILE A 566 27.96 34.03 -24.20
CA ILE A 566 29.04 34.86 -23.65
C ILE A 566 30.31 34.69 -24.48
N SER A 567 30.80 35.79 -25.07
CA SER A 567 31.96 35.74 -25.96
C SER A 567 33.28 35.45 -25.22
N ASN A 568 33.42 35.93 -23.98
CA ASN A 568 34.61 35.70 -23.16
C ASN A 568 34.69 34.23 -22.72
N HIS A 569 35.75 33.54 -23.16
CA HIS A 569 35.96 32.12 -22.87
C HIS A 569 36.15 31.84 -21.37
N GLU A 570 36.92 32.67 -20.67
CA GLU A 570 37.20 32.48 -19.24
C GLU A 570 35.92 32.59 -18.41
N GLN A 571 35.13 33.64 -18.66
CA GLN A 571 33.83 33.84 -17.99
C GLN A 571 32.86 32.67 -18.25
N ARG A 572 32.73 32.24 -19.50
CA ARG A 572 31.85 31.12 -19.87
C ARG A 572 32.32 29.80 -19.24
N SER A 573 33.62 29.52 -19.23
CA SER A 573 34.19 28.32 -18.61
C SER A 573 34.00 28.34 -17.10
N TRP A 574 34.21 29.48 -16.45
CA TRP A 574 33.95 29.66 -15.02
C TRP A 574 32.48 29.41 -14.69
N LEU A 575 31.54 30.02 -15.44
CA LEU A 575 30.10 29.81 -15.25
C LEU A 575 29.73 28.33 -15.42
N ARG A 576 30.20 27.66 -16.47
CA ARG A 576 29.96 26.21 -16.66
C ARG A 576 30.43 25.40 -15.46
N GLN A 577 31.61 25.70 -14.92
CA GLN A 577 32.14 25.02 -13.75
C GLN A 577 31.25 25.22 -12.53
N GLN A 578 30.82 26.45 -12.24
CA GLN A 578 29.94 26.73 -11.10
C GLN A 578 28.56 26.06 -11.24
N ILE A 579 28.01 26.08 -12.45
CA ILE A 579 26.69 25.52 -12.78
C ILE A 579 26.72 23.98 -12.68
N GLU A 580 27.67 23.33 -13.35
CA GLU A 580 27.69 21.86 -13.47
C GLU A 580 28.24 21.16 -12.23
N SER A 581 29.15 21.80 -11.48
CA SER A 581 29.62 21.26 -10.20
C SER A 581 28.52 21.20 -9.14
N GLY A 582 27.46 21.99 -9.30
CA GLY A 582 26.38 22.13 -8.33
C GLY A 582 26.80 22.90 -7.07
N ALA A 583 27.89 23.67 -7.12
CA ALA A 583 28.43 24.41 -5.97
C ALA A 583 27.34 25.20 -5.21
N HIS A 584 26.47 25.88 -5.95
CA HIS A 584 25.39 26.72 -5.40
C HIS A 584 24.00 26.04 -5.39
N ARG A 585 23.91 24.78 -5.84
CA ARG A 585 22.64 24.05 -5.93
C ARG A 585 22.49 23.07 -4.76
N GLN A 586 22.51 23.64 -3.55
CA GLN A 586 22.41 22.87 -2.31
C GLN A 586 20.94 22.74 -1.87
N PRO A 587 20.52 21.57 -1.36
CA PRO A 587 19.19 21.42 -0.79
C PRO A 587 19.04 22.30 0.46
N LEU A 588 17.96 23.06 0.53
CA LEU A 588 17.65 23.88 1.71
C LEU A 588 17.41 23.01 2.94
N SER A 589 17.95 23.42 4.08
CA SER A 589 17.65 22.81 5.38
C SER A 589 16.16 22.99 5.73
N ARG A 590 15.64 22.13 6.61
CA ARG A 590 14.25 22.24 7.07
C ARG A 590 13.97 23.61 7.69
N GLU A 591 14.89 24.10 8.50
CA GLU A 591 14.82 25.41 9.16
C GLU A 591 14.74 26.53 8.12
N ARG A 592 15.64 26.53 7.12
CA ARG A 592 15.64 27.53 6.05
C ARG A 592 14.36 27.51 5.23
N LYS A 593 13.77 26.32 5.00
CA LYS A 593 12.46 26.19 4.33
C LYS A 593 11.33 26.83 5.13
N LEU A 594 11.31 26.64 6.44
CA LEU A 594 10.30 27.24 7.31
C LEU A 594 10.45 28.77 7.36
N GLU A 595 11.67 29.26 7.44
CA GLU A 595 11.97 30.70 7.41
C GLU A 595 11.52 31.35 6.09
N LEU A 596 11.82 30.73 4.94
CA LEU A 596 11.35 31.20 3.64
C LEU A 596 9.82 31.18 3.53
N LEU A 597 9.16 30.13 4.06
CA LEU A 597 7.71 30.05 4.09
C LEU A 597 7.09 31.15 4.95
N GLU A 598 7.64 31.39 6.14
CA GLU A 598 7.23 32.49 6.99
C GLU A 598 7.40 33.83 6.27
N ARG A 599 8.53 34.00 5.57
CA ARG A 599 8.79 35.21 4.80
C ARG A 599 7.76 35.45 3.70
N LEU A 600 7.48 34.43 2.90
CA LEU A 600 6.45 34.48 1.86
C LEU A 600 5.05 34.78 2.45
N THR A 601 4.75 34.20 3.61
CA THR A 601 3.48 34.44 4.32
C THR A 601 3.34 35.90 4.72
N ARG A 602 4.42 36.55 5.15
CA ARG A 602 4.41 37.99 5.49
C ARG A 602 4.16 38.85 4.26
N VAL A 603 4.80 38.54 3.12
CA VAL A 603 4.58 39.25 1.85
C VAL A 603 3.12 39.12 1.39
N GLU A 604 2.58 37.90 1.42
CA GLU A 604 1.18 37.66 1.06
C GLU A 604 0.20 38.40 2.00
N SER A 605 0.50 38.40 3.30
CA SER A 605 -0.32 39.11 4.30
C SER A 605 -0.33 40.62 4.05
N PHE A 606 0.81 41.20 3.68
CA PHE A 606 0.91 42.61 3.30
C PHE A 606 0.10 42.91 2.02
N GLU A 607 0.18 42.05 1.01
CA GLU A 607 -0.61 42.19 -0.21
C GLU A 607 -2.13 42.12 0.07
N ARG A 608 -2.57 41.21 0.95
CA ARG A 608 -3.97 41.14 1.40
C ARG A 608 -4.38 42.40 2.16
N TYR A 609 -3.50 42.96 3.00
CA TYR A 609 -3.74 44.23 3.67
C TYR A 609 -3.91 45.38 2.67
N LEU A 610 -3.01 45.52 1.70
CA LEU A 610 -3.09 46.57 0.68
C LEU A 610 -4.42 46.52 -0.09
N ARG A 611 -4.84 45.32 -0.51
CA ARG A 611 -6.13 45.11 -1.19
C ARG A 611 -7.33 45.53 -0.34
N LYS A 612 -7.28 45.28 0.97
CA LYS A 612 -8.37 45.61 1.90
C LYS A 612 -8.40 47.09 2.28
N ALA A 613 -7.23 47.68 2.55
CA ALA A 613 -7.11 49.04 3.06
C ALA A 613 -7.30 50.11 1.96
N PHE A 614 -6.85 49.82 0.74
CA PHE A 614 -6.84 50.78 -0.37
C PHE A 614 -7.81 50.37 -1.50
N LEU A 615 -9.08 50.17 -1.13
CA LEU A 615 -10.12 49.75 -2.07
C LEU A 615 -10.28 50.76 -3.22
N GLY A 616 -10.26 50.27 -4.46
CA GLY A 616 -10.40 51.11 -5.66
C GLY A 616 -9.14 51.88 -6.08
N GLN A 617 -8.05 51.80 -5.32
CA GLN A 617 -6.75 52.34 -5.72
C GLN A 617 -5.89 51.28 -6.40
N LYS A 618 -5.02 51.70 -7.33
CA LYS A 618 -4.03 50.81 -7.93
C LYS A 618 -2.90 50.57 -6.92
N THR A 619 -2.85 49.39 -6.32
CA THR A 619 -1.81 48.98 -5.36
C THR A 619 -0.56 48.39 -6.02
N PHE A 620 -0.57 48.21 -7.35
CA PHE A 620 0.52 47.61 -8.13
C PHE A 620 1.00 46.28 -7.54
N SER A 621 0.02 45.39 -7.32
CA SER A 621 0.14 44.08 -6.68
C SER A 621 1.39 43.26 -7.02
N ILE A 622 1.99 42.66 -6.00
CA ILE A 622 3.07 41.67 -6.17
C ILE A 622 2.57 40.25 -6.42
N GLU A 623 1.25 40.00 -6.33
CA GLU A 623 0.65 38.66 -6.40
C GLU A 623 1.16 37.87 -7.61
N GLY A 624 1.68 36.67 -7.32
CA GLY A 624 2.30 35.77 -8.30
C GLY A 624 3.80 36.01 -8.54
N LEU A 625 4.38 37.07 -7.96
CA LEU A 625 5.81 37.38 -7.97
C LEU A 625 6.40 37.49 -6.55
N ASP A 626 5.69 36.99 -5.54
CA ASP A 626 6.03 37.12 -4.12
C ASP A 626 7.43 36.56 -3.79
N ALA A 627 7.86 35.52 -4.52
CA ALA A 627 9.19 34.93 -4.42
C ALA A 627 10.34 35.90 -4.73
N MET A 628 10.09 36.99 -5.44
CA MET A 628 11.09 38.02 -5.71
C MET A 628 11.61 38.68 -4.42
N VAL A 629 10.77 38.80 -3.38
CA VAL A 629 11.15 39.43 -2.11
C VAL A 629 12.27 38.65 -1.40
N PRO A 630 12.09 37.36 -1.04
CA PRO A 630 13.17 36.59 -0.42
C PRO A 630 14.38 36.41 -1.36
N MET A 631 14.19 36.40 -2.69
CA MET A 631 15.31 36.38 -3.63
C MET A 631 16.18 37.64 -3.55
N LEU A 632 15.55 38.83 -3.49
CA LEU A 632 16.27 40.09 -3.35
C LEU A 632 16.99 40.18 -2.00
N GLU A 633 16.36 39.73 -0.92
CA GLU A 633 16.99 39.67 0.41
C GLU A 633 18.21 38.76 0.42
N GLU A 634 18.10 37.56 -0.15
CA GLU A 634 19.24 36.64 -0.25
C GLU A 634 20.39 37.25 -1.04
N MET A 635 20.08 37.91 -2.16
CA MET A 635 21.08 38.62 -2.97
C MET A 635 21.79 39.72 -2.15
N LEU A 636 21.05 40.48 -1.34
CA LEU A 636 21.63 41.52 -0.48
C LEU A 636 22.50 40.94 0.63
N HIS A 637 22.12 39.80 1.24
CA HIS A 637 22.96 39.11 2.21
C HIS A 637 24.28 38.66 1.58
N VAL A 638 24.23 38.04 0.39
CA VAL A 638 25.44 37.62 -0.33
C VAL A 638 26.35 38.82 -0.63
N LEU A 639 25.78 39.94 -1.10
CA LEU A 639 26.55 41.17 -1.35
C LEU A 639 27.17 41.75 -0.07
N ALA A 640 26.44 41.71 1.04
CA ALA A 640 26.91 42.20 2.33
C ALA A 640 28.04 41.31 2.88
N ASP A 641 27.94 39.99 2.75
CA ASP A 641 28.99 39.04 3.14
C ASP A 641 30.28 39.26 2.33
N GLU A 642 30.17 39.73 1.08
CA GLU A 642 31.31 40.14 0.24
C GLU A 642 31.85 41.56 0.57
N GLY A 643 31.26 42.26 1.54
CA GLY A 643 31.71 43.58 2.00
C GLY A 643 31.14 44.76 1.21
N THR A 644 30.06 44.57 0.45
CA THR A 644 29.38 45.66 -0.26
C THR A 644 28.70 46.62 0.73
N ALA A 645 29.11 47.89 0.74
CA ALA A 645 28.62 48.87 1.71
C ALA A 645 27.28 49.54 1.33
N GLU A 646 26.98 49.67 0.04
CA GLU A 646 25.76 50.35 -0.45
C GLU A 646 25.23 49.63 -1.69
N VAL A 647 23.91 49.39 -1.73
CA VAL A 647 23.20 48.86 -2.90
C VAL A 647 22.12 49.84 -3.33
N ARG A 648 22.12 50.22 -4.61
CA ARG A 648 21.12 51.10 -5.21
C ARG A 648 20.16 50.30 -6.08
N LEU A 649 18.88 50.23 -5.69
CA LEU A 649 17.86 49.46 -6.40
C LEU A 649 17.02 50.36 -7.33
N GLY A 650 16.99 50.04 -8.62
CA GLY A 650 16.02 50.57 -9.57
C GLY A 650 14.95 49.53 -9.90
N MET A 651 13.67 49.84 -9.73
CA MET A 651 12.57 48.91 -10.01
C MET A 651 11.32 49.60 -10.57
N ALA A 652 10.52 48.85 -11.35
CA ALA A 652 9.20 49.28 -11.80
C ALA A 652 8.18 49.34 -10.65
N HIS A 653 6.95 49.81 -10.91
CA HIS A 653 5.93 49.99 -9.87
C HIS A 653 5.41 48.68 -9.24
N ARG A 654 5.46 47.55 -9.97
CA ARG A 654 4.87 46.27 -9.52
C ARG A 654 5.65 45.71 -8.34
N GLY A 655 4.97 45.47 -7.23
CA GLY A 655 5.54 44.97 -5.98
C GLY A 655 6.47 45.95 -5.26
N ARG A 656 6.53 47.22 -5.69
CA ARG A 656 7.44 48.22 -5.10
C ARG A 656 7.19 48.46 -3.62
N LEU A 657 5.93 48.52 -3.19
CA LEU A 657 5.59 48.69 -1.77
C LEU A 657 6.07 47.49 -0.95
N ALA A 658 5.85 46.26 -1.45
CA ALA A 658 6.34 45.05 -0.79
C ALA A 658 7.88 45.05 -0.68
N VAL A 659 8.60 45.49 -1.71
CA VAL A 659 10.06 45.60 -1.66
C VAL A 659 10.53 46.70 -0.68
N ILE A 660 9.87 47.86 -0.65
CA ILE A 660 10.19 48.93 0.31
C ILE A 660 9.99 48.46 1.76
N THR A 661 8.89 47.77 2.03
CA THR A 661 8.56 47.28 3.36
C THR A 661 9.43 46.11 3.77
N HIS A 662 9.64 45.13 2.89
CA HIS A 662 10.27 43.86 3.27
C HIS A 662 11.78 43.85 2.97
N VAL A 663 12.24 44.44 1.87
CA VAL A 663 13.66 44.40 1.49
C VAL A 663 14.41 45.62 2.01
N VAL A 664 13.85 46.82 1.88
CA VAL A 664 14.45 48.07 2.41
C VAL A 664 14.15 48.26 3.90
N ASP A 665 13.28 47.41 4.45
CA ASP A 665 12.87 47.39 5.86
C ASP A 665 12.32 48.75 6.34
N ARG A 666 11.53 49.42 5.50
CA ARG A 666 10.83 50.64 5.89
C ARG A 666 9.58 50.30 6.72
N PRO A 667 9.32 51.06 7.79
CA PRO A 667 8.12 50.86 8.60
C PRO A 667 6.84 51.10 7.79
N TYR A 668 5.72 50.59 8.30
CA TYR A 668 4.39 50.77 7.70
C TYR A 668 3.82 52.18 7.88
N GLU A 669 4.32 52.90 8.90
CA GLU A 669 4.07 54.31 9.17
C GLU A 669 4.81 55.20 8.17
#